data_AF-A0A2I1GRM2-F1
#
_entry.id   AF-A0A2I1GRM2-F1
#
_cell.length_a   1.000
_cell.length_b   1.000
_cell.length_c   1.000
_cell.angle_alpha   90.00
_cell.angle_beta   90.00
_cell.angle_gamma   90.00
#
_symmetry.space_group_name_H-M   'P 1'
#
loop_
_entity.id
_entity.type
_entity.pdbx_description
1 polymer ?
#
loop_
_entity_poly.entity_id
_entity_poly.type
_entity_poly.pdbx_seq_one_letter_code
_entity_poly.pdbx_strand_id
1 'polypeptide(L)'
;MSQKQILDYVFNSKKKKNNDLRKKQISIKDYIPGTSDELNYLREYPNLEKLEIFGYFEYINNSNISTTELYLDCKNLKELTCSRINLTILDFKQNNELERLNCCYNNLTSINFLKNLSNPKNLKILKIDNNNIKSTTLDFLRPFVNLENLSLNSYVNLKQLEGSYNQFYGSLKPLENLSKLKELNISNTDIDSGLEFLSESIEIFRCSTDYYKAKCKVIANIFANEQGILETDMNGIKDFSKKLKAYKQKLQDESQELKTQLMELKQKKEDSDRNLLNLEIIAEIYYQCSQMEIKTNQKKYQKIQMELINLQQQIFQLEQDNQELKLLSNRQIMEFTEKENAFKTQINCLQNENQTLAGNYAEQLNLNKLMNEQIVKDKLNLQEQLDQSEAKNQELELLSAKQIREFAEKESTFQIQIDFLQNENHTLVGSLAIQLKQNKLTNKQVQSQIGKLKKDKLELQEKLIKSAACIQKLKSQKANLIKQKDSLEDKLNQSQTTYQQIEHEIIDNSNMLKALLQSQDLNGKENELKAKLEKEIIQLEGKLNNEKQIKAQLNQALQFKENKINELERKLIYLDQERIGQLKAKERELIEIKKELVDKLTRGEDTKEIHKEKQAKKKELNEIRQELMKTSASCDANRKKQILNQANNFLKAKDDFLISRGKAIKKLQECYNNLEGSTNKGRHARNEIIGDGVTSLEKSIPVAGRAFCFLGDMVNIENKISKVKFANKRTKEFQSILLEYNEAGLFQLNNDHIHLTNIIQENEDLKISQKIKDIFKLDLFDINEYKIFKYATNSWEGNREFLDSIAMLADITSLRNNLDELKSELRQQEKEFKELTQMNNVLYFKA
;
A
#
# COMPACT_ATOMS: atom_id res chain seq x y z
N MET A 1 -66.28 0.61 59.56
CA MET A 1 -65.29 1.61 60.02
C MET A 1 -64.91 2.46 58.82
N SER A 2 -64.87 3.79 58.92
CA SER A 2 -64.25 4.62 57.86
C SER A 2 -62.78 4.22 57.69
N GLN A 3 -62.15 4.47 56.54
CA GLN A 3 -60.72 4.20 56.34
C GLN A 3 -59.87 4.77 57.49
N LYS A 4 -60.24 5.95 57.99
CA LYS A 4 -59.68 6.57 59.19
C LYS A 4 -59.81 5.71 60.44
N GLN A 5 -60.95 5.06 60.67
CA GLN A 5 -61.17 4.19 61.83
C GLN A 5 -60.41 2.86 61.76
N ILE A 6 -60.19 2.30 60.56
CA ILE A 6 -59.38 1.08 60.36
C ILE A 6 -57.90 1.39 60.60
N LEU A 7 -57.41 2.50 60.05
CA LEU A 7 -56.05 2.99 60.28
C LEU A 7 -55.84 3.41 61.74
N ASP A 8 -56.80 4.11 62.35
CA ASP A 8 -56.79 4.39 63.78
C ASP A 8 -56.72 3.10 64.60
N TYR A 9 -57.40 2.02 64.21
CA TYR A 9 -57.33 0.74 64.91
C TYR A 9 -55.96 0.05 64.74
N VAL A 10 -55.38 0.07 63.54
CA VAL A 10 -54.03 -0.48 63.25
C VAL A 10 -52.93 0.32 63.98
N PHE A 11 -53.09 1.64 64.08
CA PHE A 11 -52.12 2.53 64.74
C PHE A 11 -52.34 2.75 66.25
N ASN A 12 -53.55 2.53 66.80
CA ASN A 12 -53.91 2.82 68.21
C ASN A 12 -54.01 1.61 69.16
N SER A 13 -53.28 0.51 68.94
CA SER A 13 -53.29 -0.58 69.93
C SER A 13 -52.70 -0.20 71.31
N LYS A 14 -52.23 1.05 71.55
CA LYS A 14 -52.05 1.62 72.90
C LYS A 14 -52.46 3.11 72.99
N LYS A 15 -53.61 3.37 73.65
CA LYS A 15 -54.17 4.69 74.02
C LYS A 15 -53.14 5.70 74.57
N LYS A 16 -53.07 6.93 74.00
CA LYS A 16 -53.31 8.22 74.72
C LYS A 16 -53.23 9.46 73.79
N LYS A 17 -54.23 10.33 73.99
CA LYS A 17 -54.48 11.68 73.45
C LYS A 17 -53.23 12.58 73.22
N ASN A 18 -53.26 13.35 72.14
CA ASN A 18 -52.52 14.60 71.87
C ASN A 18 -50.98 14.57 71.66
N ASN A 19 -50.33 13.40 71.54
CA ASN A 19 -48.87 13.32 71.24
C ASN A 19 -48.53 12.76 69.85
N ASP A 20 -49.51 12.42 69.01
CA ASP A 20 -49.26 11.72 67.73
C ASP A 20 -48.56 12.59 66.66
N LEU A 21 -48.81 13.90 66.61
CA LEU A 21 -48.17 14.85 65.67
C LEU A 21 -46.64 15.03 65.89
N ARG A 22 -46.07 14.47 66.97
CA ARG A 22 -44.62 14.52 67.28
C ARG A 22 -43.87 13.22 66.97
N LYS A 23 -44.53 12.18 66.43
CA LYS A 23 -43.86 10.91 66.10
C LYS A 23 -42.82 11.11 65.01
N LYS A 24 -41.56 10.87 65.34
CA LYS A 24 -40.42 10.88 64.41
C LYS A 24 -40.23 9.56 63.67
N GLN A 25 -40.87 8.48 64.12
CA GLN A 25 -40.74 7.14 63.53
C GLN A 25 -42.10 6.44 63.46
N ILE A 26 -42.38 5.83 62.31
CA ILE A 26 -43.55 4.98 62.06
C ILE A 26 -43.07 3.67 61.42
N SER A 27 -43.59 2.54 61.92
CA SER A 27 -43.33 1.20 61.36
C SER A 27 -44.65 0.49 61.15
N ILE A 28 -44.96 0.15 59.90
CA ILE A 28 -46.17 -0.52 59.46
C ILE A 28 -45.79 -1.97 59.15
N LYS A 29 -46.32 -2.88 59.95
CA LYS A 29 -46.12 -4.33 59.86
C LYS A 29 -47.50 -4.98 59.72
N ASP A 30 -47.60 -6.03 58.92
CA ASP A 30 -48.79 -6.88 58.79
C ASP A 30 -50.05 -6.27 58.13
N TYR A 31 -50.07 -4.97 57.82
CA TYR A 31 -51.12 -4.31 57.04
C TYR A 31 -50.51 -3.52 55.88
N ILE A 32 -50.79 -3.94 54.64
CA ILE A 32 -50.37 -3.22 53.44
C ILE A 32 -51.58 -2.40 52.97
N PRO A 33 -51.53 -1.05 53.03
CA PRO A 33 -52.62 -0.22 52.53
C PRO A 33 -52.94 -0.59 51.08
N GLY A 34 -54.20 -0.69 50.69
CA GLY A 34 -54.63 -1.14 49.37
C GLY A 34 -54.59 -0.05 48.30
N THR A 35 -54.45 1.23 48.69
CA THR A 35 -54.44 2.38 47.76
C THR A 35 -53.49 3.49 48.25
N SER A 36 -52.97 4.32 47.33
CA SER A 36 -52.16 5.51 47.66
C SER A 36 -52.93 6.51 48.56
N ASP A 37 -54.26 6.50 48.47
CA ASP A 37 -55.15 7.32 49.30
C ASP A 37 -55.11 6.96 50.79
N GLU A 38 -54.86 5.69 51.13
CA GLU A 38 -54.72 5.24 52.51
C GLU A 38 -53.42 5.72 53.17
N LEU A 39 -52.41 6.11 52.37
CA LEU A 39 -51.13 6.65 52.83
C LEU A 39 -51.07 8.19 52.79
N ASN A 40 -52.08 8.87 52.24
CA ASN A 40 -52.16 10.34 52.26
C ASN A 40 -52.18 10.91 53.70
N TYR A 41 -52.55 10.10 54.70
CA TYR A 41 -52.51 10.45 56.12
C TYR A 41 -51.09 10.71 56.65
N LEU A 42 -50.03 10.23 55.97
CA LEU A 42 -48.64 10.50 56.35
C LEU A 42 -48.29 12.00 56.27
N ARG A 43 -49.02 12.80 55.49
CA ARG A 43 -48.89 14.27 55.47
C ARG A 43 -49.22 14.92 56.81
N GLU A 44 -50.00 14.25 57.66
CA GLU A 44 -50.32 14.74 59.01
C GLU A 44 -49.15 14.57 60.00
N TYR A 45 -48.02 13.96 59.59
CA TYR A 45 -46.83 13.79 60.42
C TYR A 45 -45.64 14.59 59.87
N PRO A 46 -45.63 15.93 60.00
CA PRO A 46 -44.61 16.80 59.41
C PRO A 46 -43.20 16.57 59.99
N ASN A 47 -43.08 15.95 61.18
CA ASN A 47 -41.81 15.65 61.85
C ASN A 47 -41.34 14.20 61.63
N LEU A 48 -41.93 13.47 60.69
CA LEU A 48 -41.58 12.08 60.43
C LEU A 48 -40.16 11.99 59.84
N GLU A 49 -39.23 11.42 60.61
CA GLU A 49 -37.84 11.19 60.21
C GLU A 49 -37.60 9.76 59.69
N LYS A 50 -38.43 8.80 60.10
CA LYS A 50 -38.29 7.39 59.73
C LYS A 50 -39.61 6.70 59.43
N LEU A 51 -39.70 6.05 58.27
CA LEU A 51 -40.86 5.27 57.83
C LEU A 51 -40.41 3.88 57.40
N GLU A 52 -41.01 2.86 58.00
CA GLU A 52 -40.84 1.46 57.60
C GLU A 52 -42.19 0.86 57.21
N ILE A 53 -42.25 0.27 56.02
CA ILE A 53 -43.40 -0.45 55.48
C ILE A 53 -42.86 -1.79 54.97
N PHE A 54 -43.30 -2.89 55.57
CA PHE A 54 -42.77 -4.21 55.28
C PHE A 54 -43.85 -5.30 55.24
N GLY A 55 -43.88 -6.07 54.14
CA GLY A 55 -44.74 -7.25 54.00
C GLY A 55 -44.04 -8.54 54.43
N TYR A 56 -44.73 -9.39 55.22
CA TYR A 56 -44.25 -10.73 55.58
C TYR A 56 -44.54 -11.77 54.50
N PHE A 57 -43.64 -12.76 54.37
CA PHE A 57 -43.65 -13.80 53.33
C PHE A 57 -44.90 -14.72 53.34
N GLU A 58 -45.61 -14.85 54.47
CA GLU A 58 -46.65 -15.88 54.66
C GLU A 58 -48.00 -15.60 53.97
N TYR A 59 -48.23 -14.41 53.41
CA TYR A 59 -49.57 -14.02 52.89
C TYR A 59 -49.63 -13.67 51.39
N ILE A 60 -48.60 -13.98 50.60
CA ILE A 60 -48.54 -13.56 49.18
C ILE A 60 -49.47 -14.38 48.26
N ASN A 61 -49.95 -15.55 48.70
CA ASN A 61 -50.75 -16.44 47.84
C ASN A 61 -52.27 -16.20 47.84
N ASN A 62 -52.82 -15.25 48.63
CA ASN A 62 -54.29 -15.14 48.76
C ASN A 62 -54.86 -13.72 48.98
N SER A 63 -54.15 -12.65 48.64
CA SER A 63 -54.71 -11.30 48.80
C SER A 63 -54.34 -10.40 47.62
N ASN A 64 -55.39 -9.83 46.99
CA ASN A 64 -55.35 -8.71 46.05
C ASN A 64 -54.76 -7.47 46.75
N ILE A 65 -53.46 -7.47 47.04
CA ILE A 65 -52.76 -6.34 47.65
C ILE A 65 -52.34 -5.39 46.53
N SER A 66 -53.07 -4.28 46.39
CA SER A 66 -53.05 -3.37 45.23
C SER A 66 -52.33 -2.04 45.44
N THR A 67 -51.39 -1.89 46.39
CA THR A 67 -50.51 -0.71 46.37
C THR A 67 -49.45 -0.83 45.28
N THR A 68 -49.85 -0.48 44.06
CA THR A 68 -48.94 -0.31 42.93
C THR A 68 -48.16 1.00 43.03
N GLU A 69 -48.60 1.99 43.82
CA GLU A 69 -48.05 3.35 43.80
C GLU A 69 -47.93 3.96 45.22
N LEU A 70 -46.78 4.57 45.51
CA LEU A 70 -46.47 5.22 46.79
C LEU A 70 -46.01 6.65 46.54
N TYR A 71 -46.84 7.61 46.97
CA TYR A 71 -46.55 9.04 46.92
C TYR A 71 -46.30 9.57 48.33
N LEU A 72 -45.08 10.00 48.61
CA LEU A 72 -44.65 10.54 49.90
C LEU A 72 -44.40 12.04 49.80
N ASP A 73 -44.97 12.81 50.73
CA ASP A 73 -44.76 14.25 50.87
C ASP A 73 -44.34 14.55 52.33
N CYS A 74 -43.22 13.95 52.74
CA CYS A 74 -42.66 14.04 54.09
C CYS A 74 -41.31 14.76 54.03
N LYS A 75 -41.30 16.06 54.34
CA LYS A 75 -40.12 16.95 54.13
C LYS A 75 -38.90 16.62 55.00
N ASN A 76 -39.09 15.98 56.15
CA ASN A 76 -38.05 15.68 57.14
C ASN A 76 -37.65 14.18 57.16
N LEU A 77 -38.09 13.40 56.18
CA LEU A 77 -37.89 11.96 56.17
C LEU A 77 -36.44 11.60 55.80
N LYS A 78 -35.72 11.02 56.76
CA LYS A 78 -34.32 10.60 56.66
C LYS A 78 -34.17 9.12 56.33
N GLU A 79 -35.08 8.27 56.80
CA GLU A 79 -35.03 6.83 56.56
C GLU A 79 -36.36 6.32 55.99
N LEU A 80 -36.31 5.71 54.81
CA LEU A 80 -37.44 5.05 54.18
C LEU A 80 -37.10 3.59 53.92
N THR A 81 -37.88 2.68 54.51
CA THR A 81 -37.92 1.27 54.13
C THR A 81 -39.31 0.96 53.62
N CYS A 82 -39.41 0.52 52.37
CA CYS A 82 -40.66 0.11 51.72
C CYS A 82 -40.39 -1.17 50.92
N SER A 83 -40.30 -2.32 51.60
CA SER A 83 -39.85 -3.57 51.00
C SER A 83 -40.94 -4.64 51.05
N ARG A 84 -41.06 -5.45 49.99
CA ARG A 84 -42.06 -6.53 49.87
C ARG A 84 -43.51 -6.06 49.90
N ILE A 85 -43.81 -5.00 49.15
CA ILE A 85 -45.16 -4.41 49.09
C ILE A 85 -45.70 -4.29 47.65
N ASN A 86 -45.09 -5.01 46.70
CA ASN A 86 -45.50 -5.04 45.28
C ASN A 86 -45.46 -3.68 44.54
N LEU A 87 -44.63 -2.74 45.01
CA LEU A 87 -44.62 -1.37 44.51
C LEU A 87 -44.17 -1.25 43.05
N THR A 88 -44.91 -0.55 42.20
CA THR A 88 -44.55 -0.27 40.79
C THR A 88 -44.09 1.18 40.57
N ILE A 89 -44.61 2.12 41.36
CA ILE A 89 -44.23 3.55 41.35
C ILE A 89 -43.87 3.98 42.77
N LEU A 90 -42.70 4.59 42.91
CA LEU A 90 -42.27 5.29 44.12
C LEU A 90 -42.04 6.74 43.76
N ASP A 91 -42.62 7.68 44.51
CA ASP A 91 -42.33 9.09 44.37
C ASP A 91 -42.33 9.74 45.75
N PHE A 92 -41.25 10.44 46.09
CA PHE A 92 -41.16 11.26 47.28
C PHE A 92 -41.01 12.71 46.80
N LYS A 93 -42.09 13.49 46.80
CA LYS A 93 -42.11 14.87 46.29
C LYS A 93 -40.97 15.70 46.93
N GLN A 94 -39.88 15.90 46.19
CA GLN A 94 -38.72 16.73 46.57
C GLN A 94 -38.29 16.57 48.04
N ASN A 95 -38.04 15.34 48.50
CA ASN A 95 -37.52 15.12 49.84
C ASN A 95 -36.04 15.52 49.93
N ASN A 96 -35.70 16.38 50.90
CA ASN A 96 -34.40 17.03 51.02
C ASN A 96 -33.44 16.34 52.00
N GLU A 97 -33.94 15.44 52.86
CA GLU A 97 -33.17 14.92 54.00
C GLU A 97 -32.92 13.40 53.97
N LEU A 98 -33.31 12.71 52.89
CA LEU A 98 -33.22 11.25 52.85
C LEU A 98 -31.77 10.75 52.89
N GLU A 99 -31.43 10.02 53.95
CA GLU A 99 -30.13 9.39 54.18
C GLU A 99 -30.13 7.89 53.88
N ARG A 100 -31.27 7.22 54.09
CA ARG A 100 -31.40 5.77 53.88
C ARG A 100 -32.65 5.44 53.10
N LEU A 101 -32.47 4.77 51.96
CA LEU A 101 -33.55 4.26 51.13
C LEU A 101 -33.40 2.76 50.92
N ASN A 102 -34.40 2.01 51.34
CA ASN A 102 -34.52 0.58 51.09
C ASN A 102 -35.89 0.30 50.47
N CYS A 103 -35.92 0.00 49.17
CA CYS A 103 -37.14 -0.35 48.45
C CYS A 103 -37.01 -1.71 47.75
N CYS A 104 -36.32 -2.65 48.39
CA CYS A 104 -36.04 -3.97 47.83
C CYS A 104 -37.28 -4.85 47.71
N TYR A 105 -37.24 -5.85 46.84
CA TYR A 105 -38.33 -6.83 46.66
C TYR A 105 -39.67 -6.14 46.32
N ASN A 106 -39.66 -5.35 45.25
CA ASN A 106 -40.86 -4.71 44.70
C ASN A 106 -40.89 -4.91 43.17
N ASN A 107 -41.79 -4.22 42.49
CA ASN A 107 -42.00 -4.30 41.04
C ASN A 107 -41.60 -3.00 40.32
N LEU A 108 -40.67 -2.21 40.89
CA LEU A 108 -40.25 -0.93 40.32
C LEU A 108 -39.59 -1.15 38.96
N THR A 109 -40.02 -0.39 37.94
CA THR A 109 -39.51 -0.52 36.56
C THR A 109 -38.48 0.53 36.17
N SER A 110 -38.32 1.58 36.97
CA SER A 110 -37.45 2.72 36.67
C SER A 110 -36.78 3.28 37.91
N ILE A 111 -35.59 3.86 37.74
CA ILE A 111 -34.85 4.61 38.77
C ILE A 111 -35.18 6.11 38.80
N ASN A 112 -36.14 6.57 37.99
CA ASN A 112 -36.45 8.00 37.86
C ASN A 112 -36.83 8.68 39.18
N PHE A 113 -37.39 7.93 40.14
CA PHE A 113 -37.70 8.44 41.47
C PHE A 113 -36.46 8.99 42.20
N LEU A 114 -35.27 8.46 41.93
CA LEU A 114 -34.01 8.97 42.50
C LEU A 114 -33.66 10.37 42.00
N LYS A 115 -34.16 10.78 40.83
CA LYS A 115 -33.97 12.14 40.31
C LYS A 115 -34.79 13.18 41.06
N ASN A 116 -35.83 12.76 41.79
CA ASN A 116 -36.67 13.63 42.60
C ASN A 116 -36.06 13.95 43.97
N LEU A 117 -34.89 13.38 44.31
CA LEU A 117 -34.13 13.75 45.50
C LEU A 117 -33.49 15.12 45.28
N SER A 118 -33.88 16.12 46.07
CA SER A 118 -33.30 17.46 45.96
C SER A 118 -31.83 17.50 46.40
N ASN A 119 -31.46 16.65 47.36
CA ASN A 119 -30.09 16.54 47.90
C ASN A 119 -29.58 15.08 47.80
N PRO A 120 -29.24 14.58 46.60
CA PRO A 120 -28.79 13.20 46.43
C PRO A 120 -27.49 12.89 47.21
N LYS A 121 -26.70 13.91 47.53
CA LYS A 121 -25.49 13.80 48.35
C LYS A 121 -25.77 13.38 49.80
N ASN A 122 -27.00 13.52 50.31
CA ASN A 122 -27.32 13.11 51.68
C ASN A 122 -27.48 11.59 51.83
N LEU A 123 -27.76 10.89 50.72
CA LEU A 123 -28.02 9.46 50.75
C LEU A 123 -26.73 8.68 51.05
N LYS A 124 -26.79 7.89 52.13
CA LYS A 124 -25.73 6.98 52.60
C LYS A 124 -26.04 5.53 52.27
N ILE A 125 -27.32 5.15 52.23
CA ILE A 125 -27.75 3.78 51.94
C ILE A 125 -28.79 3.79 50.83
N LEU A 126 -28.51 3.03 49.77
CA LEU A 126 -29.43 2.78 48.67
C LEU A 126 -29.53 1.28 48.41
N LYS A 127 -30.69 0.71 48.73
CA LYS A 127 -31.00 -0.68 48.42
C LYS A 127 -32.22 -0.75 47.52
N ILE A 128 -32.00 -1.16 46.27
CA ILE A 128 -33.02 -1.27 45.21
C ILE A 128 -33.01 -2.66 44.58
N ASP A 129 -32.40 -3.63 45.25
CA ASP A 129 -32.32 -5.01 44.81
C ASP A 129 -33.70 -5.68 44.68
N ASN A 130 -33.79 -6.70 43.84
CA ASN A 130 -35.02 -7.46 43.60
C ASN A 130 -36.20 -6.57 43.15
N ASN A 131 -35.98 -5.83 42.07
CA ASN A 131 -37.00 -5.06 41.36
C ASN A 131 -37.04 -5.46 39.87
N ASN A 132 -37.82 -4.74 39.07
CA ASN A 132 -37.99 -4.96 37.62
C ASN A 132 -37.40 -3.80 36.80
N ILE A 133 -36.34 -3.17 37.32
CA ILE A 133 -35.73 -1.97 36.73
C ILE A 133 -35.27 -2.31 35.32
N LYS A 134 -35.79 -1.58 34.33
CA LYS A 134 -35.43 -1.75 32.92
C LYS A 134 -33.97 -1.39 32.68
N SER A 135 -33.44 -1.90 31.57
CA SER A 135 -32.05 -1.75 31.17
C SER A 135 -31.50 -0.33 31.39
N THR A 136 -30.52 -0.18 32.30
CA THR A 136 -29.90 1.11 32.62
C THR A 136 -28.46 0.97 33.10
N THR A 137 -27.62 1.96 32.79
CA THR A 137 -26.25 2.07 33.33
C THR A 137 -26.25 2.64 34.74
N LEU A 138 -25.10 2.59 35.41
CA LEU A 138 -24.89 3.14 36.76
C LEU A 138 -24.71 4.67 36.80
N ASP A 139 -24.87 5.40 35.69
CA ASP A 139 -24.61 6.84 35.63
C ASP A 139 -25.48 7.67 36.57
N PHE A 140 -26.67 7.17 36.91
CA PHE A 140 -27.55 7.81 37.89
C PHE A 140 -26.90 7.91 39.29
N LEU A 141 -25.86 7.12 39.59
CA LEU A 141 -25.21 7.09 40.90
C LEU A 141 -24.18 8.22 41.12
N ARG A 142 -23.75 8.92 40.07
CA ARG A 142 -22.73 9.98 40.18
C ARG A 142 -23.04 11.09 41.21
N PRO A 143 -24.31 11.52 41.39
CA PRO A 143 -24.64 12.54 42.40
C PRO A 143 -24.55 12.06 43.86
N PHE A 144 -24.49 10.75 44.10
CA PHE A 144 -24.59 10.13 45.44
C PHE A 144 -23.21 9.91 46.09
N VAL A 145 -22.39 10.96 46.14
CA VAL A 145 -20.97 10.87 46.54
C VAL A 145 -20.72 10.41 47.99
N ASN A 146 -21.72 10.51 48.87
CA ASN A 146 -21.62 10.05 50.26
C ASN A 146 -22.20 8.66 50.49
N LEU A 147 -22.50 7.90 49.43
CA LEU A 147 -23.06 6.57 49.54
C LEU A 147 -22.07 5.61 50.19
N GLU A 148 -22.53 4.90 51.21
CA GLU A 148 -21.76 3.92 52.00
C GLU A 148 -22.19 2.49 51.69
N ASN A 149 -23.47 2.27 51.35
CA ASN A 149 -24.03 0.95 51.07
C ASN A 149 -24.92 1.00 49.82
N LEU A 150 -24.57 0.18 48.83
CA LEU A 150 -25.27 0.06 47.56
C LEU A 150 -25.62 -1.40 47.26
N SER A 151 -26.92 -1.66 47.10
CA SER A 151 -27.43 -2.98 46.75
C SER A 151 -28.28 -2.93 45.48
N LEU A 152 -27.79 -3.57 44.42
CA LEU A 152 -28.38 -3.59 43.07
C LEU A 152 -28.78 -5.00 42.60
N ASN A 153 -28.55 -6.01 43.44
CA ASN A 153 -28.65 -7.42 43.04
C ASN A 153 -30.05 -7.86 42.62
N SER A 154 -30.13 -9.00 41.95
CA SER A 154 -31.39 -9.68 41.62
C SER A 154 -31.32 -11.15 42.04
N TYR A 155 -32.14 -11.59 42.99
CA TYR A 155 -32.29 -13.00 43.35
C TYR A 155 -33.39 -13.64 42.49
N VAL A 156 -33.03 -14.66 41.72
CA VAL A 156 -33.94 -15.41 40.83
C VAL A 156 -34.35 -16.74 41.48
N ASN A 157 -34.70 -16.71 42.77
CA ASN A 157 -35.10 -17.93 43.47
C ASN A 157 -36.62 -17.94 43.62
N LEU A 158 -37.34 -18.30 42.54
CA LEU A 158 -38.66 -18.93 42.49
C LEU A 158 -39.00 -19.20 41.00
N LYS A 159 -39.50 -20.40 40.72
CA LYS A 159 -39.74 -21.00 39.40
C LYS A 159 -40.56 -20.09 38.46
N GLN A 160 -40.18 -20.08 37.17
CA GLN A 160 -40.90 -19.50 36.03
C GLN A 160 -41.18 -17.99 36.11
N LEU A 161 -40.39 -17.19 35.40
CA LEU A 161 -40.86 -16.08 34.55
C LEU A 161 -39.68 -15.51 33.76
N GLU A 162 -39.74 -15.64 32.45
CA GLU A 162 -38.99 -14.80 31.53
C GLU A 162 -39.37 -13.33 31.81
N GLY A 163 -38.41 -12.50 32.23
CA GLY A 163 -38.46 -11.06 31.95
C GLY A 163 -38.55 -10.03 33.10
N SER A 164 -38.47 -10.40 34.39
CA SER A 164 -38.65 -9.44 35.49
C SER A 164 -37.54 -9.51 36.55
N TYR A 165 -36.42 -8.83 36.29
CA TYR A 165 -35.31 -8.57 37.22
C TYR A 165 -34.65 -7.22 36.90
N ASN A 166 -33.80 -6.69 37.78
CA ASN A 166 -33.09 -5.45 37.51
C ASN A 166 -32.03 -5.63 36.42
N GLN A 167 -32.13 -4.86 35.34
CA GLN A 167 -31.26 -4.95 34.17
C GLN A 167 -30.14 -3.89 34.22
N PHE A 168 -29.33 -3.89 35.27
CA PHE A 168 -28.14 -3.02 35.31
C PHE A 168 -27.03 -3.58 34.43
N TYR A 169 -26.46 -2.74 33.55
CA TYR A 169 -25.39 -3.13 32.62
C TYR A 169 -24.28 -2.07 32.51
N GLY A 170 -23.15 -2.46 31.90
CA GLY A 170 -22.02 -1.56 31.64
C GLY A 170 -20.89 -1.73 32.66
N SER A 171 -20.28 -0.62 33.06
CA SER A 171 -19.09 -0.64 33.94
C SER A 171 -19.35 0.00 35.30
N LEU A 172 -18.46 -0.31 36.25
CA LEU A 172 -18.40 0.28 37.60
C LEU A 172 -17.81 1.70 37.62
N LYS A 173 -17.37 2.24 36.47
CA LYS A 173 -16.79 3.58 36.36
C LYS A 173 -17.64 4.70 36.98
N PRO A 174 -18.98 4.72 36.88
CA PRO A 174 -19.78 5.75 37.53
C PRO A 174 -19.63 5.82 39.05
N LEU A 175 -19.04 4.80 39.69
CA LEU A 175 -18.78 4.73 41.12
C LEU A 175 -17.42 5.35 41.53
N GLU A 176 -16.63 5.85 40.58
CA GLU A 176 -15.24 6.33 40.80
C GLU A 176 -15.10 7.34 41.95
N ASN A 177 -16.07 8.26 42.07
CA ASN A 177 -16.04 9.32 43.08
C ASN A 177 -16.76 8.97 44.39
N LEU A 178 -17.24 7.73 44.55
CA LEU A 178 -17.96 7.27 45.74
C LEU A 178 -16.94 6.73 46.77
N SER A 179 -16.06 7.61 47.25
CA SER A 179 -14.95 7.26 48.15
C SER A 179 -15.37 6.78 49.54
N LYS A 180 -16.65 6.95 49.90
CA LYS A 180 -17.23 6.46 51.16
C LYS A 180 -17.90 5.10 51.04
N LEU A 181 -17.98 4.52 49.84
CA LEU A 181 -18.67 3.25 49.61
C LEU A 181 -17.92 2.11 50.31
N LYS A 182 -18.61 1.42 51.22
CA LYS A 182 -18.09 0.30 52.02
C LYS A 182 -18.69 -1.03 51.60
N GLU A 183 -19.96 -1.03 51.21
CA GLU A 183 -20.68 -2.22 50.78
C GLU A 183 -21.27 -2.02 49.38
N LEU A 184 -20.95 -2.96 48.48
CA LEU A 184 -21.44 -2.98 47.11
C LEU A 184 -21.88 -4.40 46.72
N ASN A 185 -23.14 -4.53 46.36
CA ASN A 185 -23.71 -5.79 45.86
C ASN A 185 -24.24 -5.61 44.42
N ILE A 186 -23.55 -6.24 43.48
CA ILE A 186 -23.89 -6.29 42.04
C ILE A 186 -24.22 -7.71 41.57
N SER A 187 -24.44 -8.65 42.48
CA SER A 187 -24.74 -10.04 42.13
C SER A 187 -25.90 -10.14 41.12
N ASN A 188 -25.74 -11.01 40.13
CA ASN A 188 -26.71 -11.25 39.06
C ASN A 188 -27.07 -10.00 38.23
N THR A 189 -26.08 -9.19 37.88
CA THR A 189 -26.23 -8.05 36.94
C THR A 189 -25.38 -8.25 35.69
N ASP A 190 -25.63 -7.43 34.65
CA ASP A 190 -24.84 -7.41 33.40
C ASP A 190 -23.70 -6.38 33.44
N ILE A 191 -23.25 -6.00 34.64
CA ILE A 191 -22.09 -5.13 34.84
C ILE A 191 -20.82 -5.98 34.73
N ASP A 192 -19.92 -5.68 33.79
CA ASP A 192 -18.84 -6.59 33.39
C ASP A 192 -17.42 -6.03 33.49
N SER A 193 -17.26 -4.75 33.86
CA SER A 193 -15.98 -4.04 33.81
C SER A 193 -15.87 -2.89 34.81
N GLY A 194 -14.68 -2.29 34.95
CA GLY A 194 -14.46 -1.06 35.72
C GLY A 194 -14.03 -1.23 37.18
N LEU A 195 -13.45 -2.37 37.56
CA LEU A 195 -12.94 -2.61 38.92
C LEU A 195 -11.88 -1.59 39.35
N GLU A 196 -11.07 -1.10 38.42
CA GLU A 196 -9.99 -0.14 38.64
C GLU A 196 -10.49 1.20 39.20
N PHE A 197 -11.76 1.55 38.93
CA PHE A 197 -12.40 2.77 39.41
C PHE A 197 -12.99 2.64 40.82
N LEU A 198 -13.14 1.43 41.35
CA LEU A 198 -13.72 1.24 42.68
C LEU A 198 -12.80 1.81 43.77
N SER A 199 -13.38 2.45 44.78
CA SER A 199 -12.65 2.90 45.97
C SER A 199 -12.09 1.71 46.77
N GLU A 200 -10.89 1.87 47.34
CA GLU A 200 -10.30 0.88 48.26
C GLU A 200 -11.04 0.80 49.61
N SER A 201 -11.97 1.73 49.87
CA SER A 201 -12.86 1.74 51.04
C SER A 201 -13.90 0.62 51.05
N ILE A 202 -14.08 -0.11 49.93
CA ILE A 202 -15.05 -1.20 49.84
C ILE A 202 -14.53 -2.40 50.63
N GLU A 203 -15.22 -2.70 51.72
CA GLU A 203 -14.95 -3.83 52.60
C GLU A 203 -15.74 -5.07 52.17
N ILE A 204 -16.99 -4.86 51.72
CA ILE A 204 -17.96 -5.90 51.38
C ILE A 204 -18.30 -5.76 49.90
N PHE A 205 -17.86 -6.72 49.09
CA PHE A 205 -18.17 -6.77 47.67
C PHE A 205 -18.79 -8.10 47.28
N ARG A 206 -20.01 -8.05 46.73
CA ARG A 206 -20.76 -9.23 46.27
C ARG A 206 -21.03 -9.12 44.78
N CYS A 207 -20.55 -10.09 44.03
CA CYS A 207 -20.77 -10.22 42.58
C CYS A 207 -21.04 -11.68 42.18
N SER A 208 -21.68 -12.44 43.06
CA SER A 208 -22.02 -13.85 42.83
C SER A 208 -22.91 -13.98 41.59
N THR A 209 -22.71 -15.10 40.88
CA THR A 209 -23.51 -15.50 39.74
C THR A 209 -24.06 -16.89 40.02
N ASP A 210 -25.05 -16.95 40.92
CA ASP A 210 -25.73 -18.20 41.27
C ASP A 210 -26.60 -18.72 40.09
N TYR A 211 -26.73 -17.92 39.01
CA TYR A 211 -27.39 -18.24 37.74
C TYR A 211 -26.49 -17.99 36.51
N TYR A 212 -26.65 -18.80 35.47
CA TYR A 212 -25.66 -19.05 34.40
C TYR A 212 -25.53 -17.99 33.28
N LYS A 213 -26.14 -16.79 33.40
CA LYS A 213 -26.13 -15.76 32.35
C LYS A 213 -25.67 -14.35 32.74
N ALA A 214 -25.45 -14.05 34.02
CA ALA A 214 -25.06 -12.69 34.45
C ALA A 214 -23.63 -12.34 33.99
N LYS A 215 -23.44 -11.18 33.34
CA LYS A 215 -22.10 -10.77 32.86
C LYS A 215 -21.14 -10.35 33.98
N CYS A 216 -21.63 -10.03 35.18
CA CYS A 216 -20.77 -9.77 36.34
C CYS A 216 -19.87 -10.94 36.74
N LYS A 217 -20.08 -12.12 36.15
CA LYS A 217 -19.15 -13.25 36.23
C LYS A 217 -17.73 -12.89 35.75
N VAL A 218 -17.59 -11.98 34.77
CA VAL A 218 -16.26 -11.53 34.29
C VAL A 218 -15.47 -10.91 35.44
N ILE A 219 -16.13 -10.05 36.22
CA ILE A 219 -15.57 -9.42 37.42
C ILE A 219 -15.26 -10.47 38.49
N ALA A 220 -16.18 -11.42 38.72
CA ALA A 220 -15.98 -12.49 39.69
C ALA A 220 -14.76 -13.37 39.36
N ASN A 221 -14.56 -13.70 38.09
CA ASN A 221 -13.46 -14.54 37.62
C ASN A 221 -12.08 -13.90 37.83
N ILE A 222 -11.97 -12.57 37.90
CA ILE A 222 -10.70 -11.87 38.16
C ILE A 222 -10.14 -12.26 39.54
N PHE A 223 -11.02 -12.54 40.50
CA PHE A 223 -10.66 -12.90 41.88
C PHE A 223 -10.79 -14.40 42.18
N ALA A 224 -11.12 -15.21 41.18
CA ALA A 224 -11.19 -16.66 41.31
C ALA A 224 -9.78 -17.26 41.38
N ASN A 225 -9.64 -18.37 42.11
CA ASN A 225 -8.39 -19.13 42.12
C ASN A 225 -8.16 -19.90 40.80
N GLU A 226 -7.05 -20.61 40.68
CA GLU A 226 -6.68 -21.36 39.47
C GLU A 226 -7.70 -22.44 39.07
N GLN A 227 -8.53 -22.90 40.01
CA GLN A 227 -9.62 -23.84 39.77
C GLN A 227 -10.92 -23.14 39.31
N GLY A 228 -10.91 -21.81 39.17
CA GLY A 228 -12.07 -20.99 38.84
C GLY A 228 -13.08 -20.86 39.98
N ILE A 229 -12.66 -21.15 41.22
CA ILE A 229 -13.50 -21.05 42.42
C ILE A 229 -13.26 -19.69 43.06
N LEU A 230 -14.34 -18.95 43.31
CA LEU A 230 -14.32 -17.69 44.04
C LEU A 230 -14.41 -17.97 45.55
N GLU A 231 -13.38 -17.58 46.30
CA GLU A 231 -13.41 -17.66 47.76
C GLU A 231 -14.33 -16.57 48.34
N THR A 232 -15.41 -17.00 48.99
CA THR A 232 -16.39 -16.10 49.60
C THR A 232 -16.61 -16.41 51.09
N ASP A 233 -16.96 -15.39 51.87
CA ASP A 233 -17.43 -15.49 53.26
C ASP A 233 -18.78 -14.75 53.45
N MET A 234 -19.22 -14.53 54.69
CA MET A 234 -20.48 -13.80 54.96
C MET A 234 -20.50 -12.36 54.40
N ASN A 235 -19.33 -11.80 54.08
CA ASN A 235 -19.12 -10.47 53.55
C ASN A 235 -18.89 -10.46 52.02
N GLY A 236 -19.13 -11.56 51.32
CA GLY A 236 -18.93 -11.63 49.87
C GLY A 236 -17.54 -12.16 49.50
N ILE A 237 -16.83 -11.49 48.59
CA ILE A 237 -15.47 -11.91 48.22
C ILE A 237 -14.54 -11.76 49.44
N LYS A 238 -13.91 -12.86 49.83
CA LYS A 238 -12.98 -12.88 50.97
C LYS A 238 -11.78 -11.96 50.71
N ASP A 239 -11.45 -11.13 51.70
CA ASP A 239 -10.33 -10.16 51.68
C ASP A 239 -10.37 -9.20 50.47
N PHE A 240 -11.57 -8.79 50.01
CA PHE A 240 -11.73 -8.01 48.78
C PHE A 240 -10.86 -6.76 48.71
N SER A 241 -10.81 -5.92 49.76
CA SER A 241 -10.00 -4.69 49.75
C SER A 241 -8.51 -4.97 49.45
N LYS A 242 -7.94 -6.04 50.00
CA LYS A 242 -6.56 -6.46 49.70
C LYS A 242 -6.41 -6.93 48.25
N LYS A 243 -7.35 -7.74 47.76
CA LYS A 243 -7.35 -8.24 46.39
C LYS A 243 -7.50 -7.12 45.37
N LEU A 244 -8.36 -6.13 45.64
CA LEU A 244 -8.55 -4.94 44.81
C LEU A 244 -7.27 -4.11 44.76
N LYS A 245 -6.60 -3.91 45.90
CA LYS A 245 -5.32 -3.19 45.96
C LYS A 245 -4.24 -3.89 45.14
N ALA A 246 -4.12 -5.22 45.25
CA ALA A 246 -3.18 -6.01 44.45
C ALA A 246 -3.49 -5.92 42.94
N TYR A 247 -4.78 -5.98 42.57
CA TYR A 247 -5.22 -5.81 41.18
C TYR A 247 -4.83 -4.44 40.62
N LYS A 248 -5.06 -3.36 41.38
CA LYS A 248 -4.67 -2.00 40.98
C LYS A 248 -3.15 -1.84 40.87
N GLN A 249 -2.39 -2.43 41.78
CA GLN A 249 -0.93 -2.41 41.71
C GLN A 249 -0.43 -3.12 40.45
N LYS A 250 -0.97 -4.31 40.14
CA LYS A 250 -0.62 -5.05 38.93
C LYS A 250 -0.87 -4.24 37.66
N LEU A 251 -2.01 -3.55 37.58
CA LEU A 251 -2.30 -2.64 36.46
C LEU A 251 -1.32 -1.47 36.36
N GLN A 252 -0.87 -0.92 37.50
CA GLN A 252 0.15 0.13 37.52
C GLN A 252 1.52 -0.38 37.06
N ASP A 253 1.92 -1.57 37.50
CA ASP A 253 3.19 -2.20 37.13
C ASP A 253 3.22 -2.51 35.63
N GLU A 254 2.16 -3.12 35.08
CA GLU A 254 2.01 -3.38 33.64
C GLU A 254 2.02 -2.08 32.83
N SER A 255 1.35 -1.02 33.31
CA SER A 255 1.36 0.29 32.67
C SER A 255 2.74 0.94 32.65
N GLN A 256 3.52 0.78 33.72
CA GLN A 256 4.87 1.32 33.83
C GLN A 256 5.86 0.56 32.94
N GLU A 257 5.72 -0.76 32.83
CA GLU A 257 6.50 -1.60 31.92
C GLU A 257 6.26 -1.17 30.45
N LEU A 258 4.98 -1.02 30.06
CA LEU A 258 4.59 -0.52 28.74
C LEU A 258 5.17 0.87 28.43
N LYS A 259 5.18 1.79 29.40
CA LYS A 259 5.80 3.12 29.23
C LYS A 259 7.30 3.03 29.01
N THR A 260 7.96 2.11 29.70
CA THR A 260 9.41 1.88 29.57
C THR A 260 9.74 1.35 28.18
N GLN A 261 9.01 0.32 27.72
CA GLN A 261 9.15 -0.22 26.37
C GLN A 261 8.88 0.83 25.28
N LEU A 262 7.88 1.70 25.48
CA LEU A 262 7.60 2.80 24.55
C LEU A 262 8.75 3.81 24.47
N MET A 263 9.40 4.10 25.60
CA MET A 263 10.54 5.02 25.67
C MET A 263 11.76 4.45 24.92
N GLU A 264 12.05 3.16 25.10
CA GLU A 264 13.11 2.48 24.36
C GLU A 264 12.87 2.47 22.85
N LEU A 265 11.62 2.26 22.42
CA LEU A 265 11.25 2.30 21.00
C LEU A 265 11.40 3.70 20.40
N LYS A 266 11.05 4.75 21.15
CA LYS A 266 11.26 6.14 20.72
C LYS A 266 12.74 6.46 20.53
N GLN A 267 13.58 6.05 21.48
CA GLN A 267 15.03 6.26 21.38
C GLN A 267 15.62 5.56 20.15
N LYS A 268 15.27 4.29 19.93
CA LYS A 268 15.72 3.52 18.74
C LYS A 268 15.27 4.16 17.43
N LYS A 269 14.09 4.78 17.41
CA LYS A 269 13.59 5.51 16.25
C LYS A 269 14.42 6.77 15.99
N GLU A 270 14.68 7.58 17.03
CA GLU A 270 15.51 8.79 16.89
C GLU A 270 16.92 8.47 16.39
N ASP A 271 17.53 7.39 16.89
CA ASP A 271 18.85 6.93 16.41
C ASP A 271 18.80 6.48 14.94
N SER A 272 17.73 5.81 14.52
CA SER A 272 17.52 5.38 13.13
C SER A 272 17.32 6.58 12.19
N ASP A 273 16.53 7.57 12.62
CA ASP A 273 16.28 8.81 11.87
C ASP A 273 17.58 9.62 11.71
N ARG A 274 18.42 9.69 12.75
CA ARG A 274 19.74 10.33 12.69
C ARG A 274 20.70 9.61 11.73
N ASN A 275 20.68 8.28 11.72
CA ASN A 275 21.47 7.49 10.77
C ASN A 275 21.01 7.68 9.32
N LEU A 276 19.70 7.79 9.09
CA LEU A 276 19.14 8.07 7.78
C LEU A 276 19.57 9.45 7.28
N LEU A 277 19.53 10.47 8.14
CA LEU A 277 19.99 11.83 7.80
C LEU A 277 21.48 11.86 7.43
N ASN A 278 22.33 11.12 8.15
CA ASN A 278 23.75 11.00 7.82
C ASN A 278 23.97 10.36 6.44
N LEU A 279 23.18 9.34 6.09
CA LEU A 279 23.24 8.71 4.77
C LEU A 279 22.77 9.65 3.66
N GLU A 280 21.74 10.46 3.91
CA GLU A 280 21.28 11.50 2.97
C GLU A 280 22.36 12.58 2.73
N ILE A 281 23.02 13.04 3.80
CA ILE A 281 24.14 13.99 3.69
C ILE A 281 25.29 13.40 2.86
N ILE A 282 25.66 12.14 3.10
CA ILE A 282 26.70 11.45 2.31
C ILE A 282 26.28 11.35 0.84
N ALA A 283 25.02 10.98 0.56
CA ALA A 283 24.51 10.88 -0.80
C ALA A 283 24.52 12.25 -1.52
N GLU A 284 24.16 13.33 -0.82
CA GLU A 284 24.19 14.69 -1.34
C GLU A 284 25.63 15.12 -1.65
N ILE A 285 26.59 14.87 -0.76
CA ILE A 285 28.01 15.17 -1.01
C ILE A 285 28.51 14.41 -2.25
N TYR A 286 28.21 13.12 -2.38
CA TYR A 286 28.59 12.32 -3.55
C TYR A 286 27.98 12.88 -4.85
N TYR A 287 26.71 13.30 -4.79
CA TYR A 287 26.04 13.91 -5.93
C TYR A 287 26.71 15.23 -6.34
N GLN A 288 26.99 16.12 -5.38
CA GLN A 288 27.66 17.40 -5.63
C GLN A 288 29.05 17.21 -6.24
N CYS A 289 29.86 16.27 -5.70
CA CYS A 289 31.16 15.92 -6.27
C CYS A 289 31.05 15.45 -7.72
N SER A 290 30.09 14.57 -8.03
CA SER A 290 29.86 14.11 -9.40
C SER A 290 29.45 15.25 -10.34
N GLN A 291 28.62 16.19 -9.87
CA GLN A 291 28.20 17.36 -10.65
C GLN A 291 29.37 18.31 -10.95
N MET A 292 30.29 18.51 -10.00
CA MET A 292 31.52 19.29 -10.23
C MET A 292 32.42 18.66 -11.29
N GLU A 293 32.57 17.33 -11.26
CA GLU A 293 33.37 16.60 -12.22
C GLU A 293 32.78 16.70 -13.64
N ILE A 294 31.46 16.55 -13.77
CA ILE A 294 30.73 16.74 -15.04
C ILE A 294 30.93 18.16 -15.58
N LYS A 295 30.80 19.18 -14.72
CA LYS A 295 30.98 20.59 -15.11
C LYS A 295 32.42 20.87 -15.59
N THR A 296 33.40 20.20 -14.99
CA THR A 296 34.81 20.28 -15.40
C THR A 296 35.03 19.63 -16.76
N ASN A 297 34.43 18.45 -16.99
CA ASN A 297 34.51 17.76 -18.28
C ASN A 297 33.76 18.53 -19.40
N GLN A 298 32.65 19.18 -19.09
CA GLN A 298 31.97 20.07 -20.05
C GLN A 298 32.84 21.24 -20.49
N LYS A 299 33.58 21.89 -19.55
CA LYS A 299 34.53 22.95 -19.90
C LYS A 299 35.65 22.45 -20.81
N LYS A 300 36.19 21.26 -20.53
CA LYS A 300 37.21 20.63 -21.40
C LYS A 300 36.65 20.37 -22.81
N TYR A 301 35.44 19.84 -22.90
CA TYR A 301 34.78 19.59 -24.18
C TYR A 301 34.52 20.88 -24.98
N GLN A 302 34.07 21.95 -24.32
CA GLN A 302 33.90 23.27 -24.94
C GLN A 302 35.23 23.82 -25.49
N LYS A 303 36.33 23.64 -24.76
CA LYS A 303 37.66 24.05 -25.24
C LYS A 303 38.06 23.29 -26.51
N ILE A 304 37.87 21.97 -26.53
CA ILE A 304 38.15 21.14 -27.71
C ILE A 304 37.27 21.54 -28.90
N GLN A 305 35.98 21.84 -28.67
CA GLN A 305 35.09 22.33 -29.73
C GLN A 305 35.58 23.65 -30.33
N MET A 306 36.08 24.58 -29.51
CA MET A 306 36.64 25.83 -30.02
C MET A 306 37.91 25.62 -30.83
N GLU A 307 38.81 24.74 -30.39
CA GLU A 307 40.00 24.40 -31.17
C GLU A 307 39.63 23.78 -32.52
N LEU A 308 38.60 22.92 -32.57
CA LEU A 308 38.07 22.32 -33.80
C LEU A 308 37.51 23.36 -34.78
N ILE A 309 36.72 24.33 -34.28
CA ILE A 309 36.18 25.42 -35.10
C ILE A 309 37.32 26.26 -35.70
N ASN A 310 38.35 26.55 -34.90
CA ASN A 310 39.50 27.34 -35.34
C ASN A 310 40.30 26.60 -36.43
N LEU A 311 40.53 25.30 -36.26
CA LEU A 311 41.17 24.45 -37.28
C LEU A 311 40.34 24.37 -38.57
N GLN A 312 39.01 24.27 -38.47
CA GLN A 312 38.12 24.30 -39.65
C GLN A 312 38.21 25.62 -40.41
N GLN A 313 38.28 26.76 -39.70
CA GLN A 313 38.49 28.06 -40.34
C GLN A 313 39.85 28.14 -41.04
N GLN A 314 40.91 27.62 -40.43
CA GLN A 314 42.24 27.56 -41.07
C GLN A 314 42.23 26.70 -42.34
N ILE A 315 41.57 25.54 -42.31
CA ILE A 315 41.43 24.68 -43.50
C ILE A 315 40.68 25.42 -44.61
N PHE A 316 39.58 26.09 -44.28
CA PHE A 316 38.81 26.87 -45.24
C PHE A 316 39.64 28.00 -45.88
N GLN A 317 40.46 28.70 -45.09
CA GLN A 317 41.36 29.73 -45.62
C GLN A 317 42.39 29.14 -46.58
N LEU A 318 43.02 28.02 -46.21
CA LEU A 318 43.97 27.32 -47.07
C LEU A 318 43.32 26.85 -48.39
N GLU A 319 42.06 26.42 -48.36
CA GLU A 319 41.31 26.07 -49.57
C GLU A 319 41.10 27.29 -50.49
N GLN A 320 40.79 28.46 -49.94
CA GLN A 320 40.66 29.70 -50.71
C GLN A 320 41.99 30.12 -51.32
N ASP A 321 43.06 30.13 -50.53
CA ASP A 321 44.41 30.51 -50.98
C ASP A 321 44.87 29.59 -52.14
N ASN A 322 44.57 28.29 -52.04
CA ASN A 322 44.90 27.31 -53.08
C ASN A 322 44.07 27.52 -54.38
N GLN A 323 42.80 27.94 -54.25
CA GLN A 323 42.01 28.33 -55.43
C GLN A 323 42.57 29.57 -56.11
N GLU A 324 43.00 30.57 -55.34
CA GLU A 324 43.58 31.81 -55.86
C GLU A 324 44.91 31.55 -56.58
N LEU A 325 45.79 30.73 -55.99
CA LEU A 325 47.02 30.25 -56.62
C LEU A 325 46.75 29.55 -57.96
N LYS A 326 45.71 28.73 -58.03
CA LYS A 326 45.31 28.03 -59.26
C LYS A 326 44.84 29.01 -60.34
N LEU A 327 44.12 30.06 -59.94
CA LEU A 327 43.66 31.14 -60.82
C LEU A 327 44.83 31.96 -61.38
N LEU A 328 45.80 32.30 -60.53
CA LEU A 328 47.05 32.97 -60.90
C LEU A 328 47.88 32.14 -61.89
N SER A 329 48.03 30.84 -61.61
CA SER A 329 48.76 29.92 -62.49
C SER A 329 48.07 29.81 -63.87
N ASN A 330 46.75 29.70 -63.91
CA ASN A 330 45.99 29.68 -65.17
C ASN A 330 46.15 30.99 -65.96
N ARG A 331 46.17 32.14 -65.27
CA ARG A 331 46.40 33.44 -65.92
C ARG A 331 47.79 33.52 -66.56
N GLN A 332 48.82 33.05 -65.85
CA GLN A 332 50.18 32.99 -66.41
C GLN A 332 50.25 32.08 -67.65
N ILE A 333 49.61 30.91 -67.61
CA ILE A 333 49.55 30.00 -68.77
C ILE A 333 48.90 30.70 -69.97
N MET A 334 47.82 31.46 -69.76
CA MET A 334 47.19 32.26 -70.80
C MET A 334 48.13 33.32 -71.38
N GLU A 335 48.82 34.09 -70.53
CA GLU A 335 49.79 35.11 -70.99
C GLU A 335 50.93 34.50 -71.81
N PHE A 336 51.45 33.33 -71.39
CA PHE A 336 52.45 32.59 -72.17
C PHE A 336 51.88 32.13 -73.51
N THR A 337 50.63 31.66 -73.54
CA THR A 337 49.96 31.22 -74.78
C THR A 337 49.75 32.39 -75.74
N GLU A 338 49.35 33.56 -75.24
CA GLU A 338 49.20 34.79 -76.04
C GLU A 338 50.53 35.26 -76.62
N LYS A 339 51.60 35.27 -75.80
CA LYS A 339 52.95 35.59 -76.27
C LYS A 339 53.45 34.60 -77.30
N GLU A 340 53.22 33.30 -77.11
CA GLU A 340 53.58 32.26 -78.08
C GLU A 340 52.86 32.49 -79.43
N ASN A 341 51.58 32.82 -79.40
CA ASN A 341 50.80 33.14 -80.61
C ASN A 341 51.28 34.43 -81.30
N ALA A 342 51.66 35.45 -80.53
CA ALA A 342 52.24 36.68 -81.06
C ALA A 342 53.60 36.42 -81.74
N PHE A 343 54.47 35.61 -81.13
CA PHE A 343 55.74 35.21 -81.74
C PHE A 343 55.54 34.39 -83.00
N LYS A 344 54.58 33.45 -83.03
CA LYS A 344 54.21 32.71 -84.25
C LYS A 344 53.77 33.66 -85.37
N THR A 345 52.99 34.68 -85.04
CA THR A 345 52.53 35.69 -86.00
C THR A 345 53.71 36.52 -86.54
N GLN A 346 54.62 36.98 -85.67
CA GLN A 346 55.84 37.67 -86.10
C GLN A 346 56.74 36.81 -87.00
N ILE A 347 56.91 35.52 -86.68
CA ILE A 347 57.67 34.59 -87.51
C ILE A 347 57.04 34.49 -88.90
N ASN A 348 55.71 34.36 -89.00
CA ASN A 348 55.01 34.34 -90.29
C ASN A 348 55.19 35.65 -91.07
N CYS A 349 55.13 36.81 -90.40
CA CYS A 349 55.38 38.11 -91.04
C CYS A 349 56.81 38.20 -91.61
N LEU A 350 57.83 37.81 -90.83
CA LEU A 350 59.22 37.81 -91.26
C LEU A 350 59.48 36.82 -92.41
N GLN A 351 58.79 35.68 -92.44
CA GLN A 351 58.84 34.75 -93.56
C GLN A 351 58.24 35.34 -94.84
N ASN A 352 57.12 36.06 -94.73
CA ASN A 352 56.51 36.75 -95.86
C ASN A 352 57.37 37.93 -96.36
N GLU A 353 58.01 38.69 -95.46
CA GLU A 353 58.96 39.75 -95.82
C GLU A 353 60.19 39.17 -96.55
N ASN A 354 60.73 38.04 -96.09
CA ASN A 354 61.82 37.35 -96.78
C ASN A 354 61.43 36.87 -98.19
N GLN A 355 60.20 36.40 -98.38
CA GLN A 355 59.69 36.07 -99.73
C GLN A 355 59.58 37.32 -100.62
N THR A 356 59.16 38.45 -100.04
CA THR A 356 59.02 39.74 -100.75
C THR A 356 60.38 40.33 -101.14
N LEU A 357 61.38 40.25 -100.24
CA LEU A 357 62.77 40.66 -100.50
C LEU A 357 63.44 39.80 -101.60
N ALA A 358 63.16 38.49 -101.63
CA ALA A 358 63.62 37.61 -102.70
C ALA A 358 63.02 38.00 -104.07
N GLY A 359 61.77 38.45 -104.10
CA GLY A 359 61.12 39.00 -105.30
C GLY A 359 61.73 40.34 -105.75
N ASN A 360 61.98 41.26 -104.81
CA ASN A 360 62.52 42.58 -105.11
C ASN A 360 63.97 42.52 -105.64
N TYR A 361 64.81 41.59 -105.15
CA TYR A 361 66.16 41.37 -105.71
C TYR A 361 66.11 40.85 -107.17
N ALA A 362 65.07 40.10 -107.55
CA ALA A 362 64.89 39.63 -108.93
C ALA A 362 64.44 40.78 -109.87
N GLU A 363 63.60 41.71 -109.40
CA GLU A 363 63.17 42.89 -110.17
C GLU A 363 64.28 43.95 -110.30
N GLN A 364 65.09 44.17 -109.27
CA GLN A 364 66.18 45.16 -109.30
C GLN A 364 67.31 44.76 -110.27
N LEU A 365 67.49 43.46 -110.54
CA LEU A 365 68.39 42.96 -111.58
C LEU A 365 67.88 43.26 -113.01
N ASN A 366 66.56 43.38 -113.19
CA ASN A 366 65.93 43.74 -114.46
C ASN A 366 65.84 45.27 -114.67
N LEU A 367 65.61 46.06 -113.62
CA LEU A 367 65.49 47.53 -113.73
C LEU A 367 66.82 48.21 -114.12
N ASN A 368 67.96 47.67 -113.69
CA ASN A 368 69.28 48.21 -114.06
C ASN A 368 69.67 47.96 -115.54
N LYS A 369 68.92 47.13 -116.28
CA LYS A 369 69.07 46.98 -117.74
C LYS A 369 68.31 48.04 -118.54
N LEU A 370 67.27 48.66 -117.98
CA LEU A 370 66.33 49.52 -118.73
C LEU A 370 66.57 51.03 -118.52
N MET A 371 67.35 51.42 -117.51
CA MET A 371 67.55 52.83 -117.11
C MET A 371 68.49 53.63 -118.04
N ASN A 372 69.26 52.97 -118.92
CA ASN A 372 70.19 53.67 -119.81
C ASN A 372 69.56 54.22 -121.11
N GLU A 373 68.26 53.97 -121.38
CA GLU A 373 67.63 54.37 -122.66
C GLU A 373 66.61 55.53 -122.57
N GLN A 374 66.19 55.99 -121.38
CA GLN A 374 64.99 56.85 -121.23
C GLN A 374 65.25 58.31 -120.80
N ILE A 375 66.48 58.84 -120.93
CA ILE A 375 66.81 60.24 -120.56
C ILE A 375 66.58 61.26 -121.70
N VAL A 376 65.99 60.87 -122.84
CA VAL A 376 65.88 61.74 -124.03
C VAL A 376 64.47 62.30 -124.32
N LYS A 377 63.44 62.13 -123.48
CA LYS A 377 62.07 62.60 -123.84
C LYS A 377 61.34 63.41 -122.75
N ASP A 378 61.57 64.72 -122.80
CA ASP A 378 60.51 65.74 -122.59
C ASP A 378 60.10 65.97 -121.11
N LYS A 379 60.29 67.10 -120.42
CA LYS A 379 60.35 68.54 -120.74
C LYS A 379 59.12 69.08 -121.52
N LEU A 380 58.34 69.92 -120.83
CA LEU A 380 57.18 70.77 -121.22
C LEU A 380 55.79 70.09 -121.27
N ASN A 381 54.90 70.41 -120.32
CA ASN A 381 54.00 71.57 -120.42
C ASN A 381 52.89 71.48 -119.34
N LEU A 382 52.96 72.36 -118.34
CA LEU A 382 51.86 72.70 -117.44
C LEU A 382 51.25 74.01 -117.94
N GLN A 383 50.00 74.28 -117.53
CA GLN A 383 49.44 75.64 -117.38
C GLN A 383 48.45 76.17 -118.43
N GLU A 384 47.44 75.41 -118.81
CA GLU A 384 46.25 76.01 -119.41
C GLU A 384 45.09 75.02 -119.34
N GLN A 385 44.20 75.09 -118.34
CA GLN A 385 42.76 74.74 -118.39
C GLN A 385 42.10 75.09 -117.03
N LEU A 386 42.29 76.33 -116.54
CA LEU A 386 41.70 76.79 -115.27
C LEU A 386 40.33 77.47 -115.42
N ASP A 387 39.84 77.81 -116.61
CA ASP A 387 38.71 78.77 -116.71
C ASP A 387 37.39 78.20 -117.27
N GLN A 388 36.81 77.13 -116.71
CA GLN A 388 35.47 76.66 -117.15
C GLN A 388 34.50 76.06 -116.09
N SER A 389 34.62 76.31 -114.78
CA SER A 389 33.74 75.64 -113.78
C SER A 389 32.88 76.55 -112.90
N GLU A 390 32.20 77.55 -113.46
CA GLU A 390 31.29 78.43 -112.70
C GLU A 390 29.78 78.26 -113.04
N ALA A 391 29.39 77.17 -113.71
CA ALA A 391 27.98 76.90 -114.06
C ALA A 391 27.29 75.79 -113.23
N LYS A 392 27.92 75.26 -112.17
CA LYS A 392 27.43 74.05 -111.45
C LYS A 392 26.86 74.30 -110.05
N ASN A 393 26.83 75.55 -109.57
CA ASN A 393 26.62 75.82 -108.14
C ASN A 393 25.19 76.24 -107.73
N GLN A 394 24.22 76.31 -108.67
CA GLN A 394 22.83 76.69 -108.36
C GLN A 394 21.84 75.52 -108.30
N GLU A 395 22.23 74.30 -108.70
CA GLU A 395 21.34 73.13 -108.69
C GLU A 395 21.38 72.34 -107.36
N LEU A 396 22.41 72.55 -106.53
CA LEU A 396 22.63 71.83 -105.27
C LEU A 396 21.80 72.37 -104.07
N GLU A 397 21.36 73.63 -104.09
CA GLU A 397 20.61 74.21 -102.95
C GLU A 397 19.13 73.76 -102.91
N LEU A 398 18.51 73.44 -104.05
CA LEU A 398 17.10 73.07 -104.11
C LEU A 398 16.81 71.62 -103.66
N LEU A 399 17.80 70.72 -103.76
CA LEU A 399 17.66 69.31 -103.37
C LEU A 399 17.80 69.08 -101.85
N SER A 400 18.63 69.90 -101.19
CA SER A 400 18.86 69.87 -99.74
C SER A 400 17.61 70.23 -98.93
N ALA A 401 16.86 71.25 -99.36
CA ALA A 401 15.70 71.76 -98.64
C ALA A 401 14.51 70.77 -98.58
N LYS A 402 14.41 69.84 -99.54
CA LYS A 402 13.33 68.84 -99.61
C LYS A 402 13.58 67.65 -98.67
N GLN A 403 14.84 67.23 -98.50
CA GLN A 403 15.22 66.13 -97.61
C GLN A 403 15.08 66.49 -96.12
N ILE A 404 15.31 67.76 -95.75
CA ILE A 404 15.19 68.23 -94.36
C ILE A 404 13.74 68.15 -93.87
N ARG A 405 12.74 68.36 -94.74
CA ARG A 405 11.32 68.33 -94.37
C ARG A 405 10.77 66.92 -94.13
N GLU A 406 11.19 65.93 -94.93
CA GLU A 406 10.83 64.52 -94.73
C GLU A 406 11.47 63.91 -93.47
N PHE A 407 12.67 64.39 -93.09
CA PHE A 407 13.33 63.94 -91.86
C PHE A 407 12.58 64.42 -90.61
N ALA A 408 12.12 65.67 -90.60
CA ALA A 408 11.41 66.26 -89.47
C ALA A 408 10.06 65.58 -89.16
N GLU A 409 9.30 65.14 -90.19
CA GLU A 409 8.03 64.42 -89.99
C GLU A 409 8.23 62.99 -89.46
N LYS A 410 9.29 62.31 -89.90
CA LYS A 410 9.67 60.98 -89.38
C LYS A 410 10.17 61.08 -87.93
N GLU A 411 10.93 62.12 -87.61
CA GLU A 411 11.43 62.39 -86.25
C GLU A 411 10.28 62.62 -85.25
N SER A 412 9.26 63.39 -85.63
CA SER A 412 8.05 63.59 -84.81
C SER A 412 7.29 62.28 -84.54
N THR A 413 7.21 61.40 -85.55
CA THR A 413 6.51 60.11 -85.42
C THR A 413 7.27 59.12 -84.54
N PHE A 414 8.61 59.07 -84.65
CA PHE A 414 9.44 58.26 -83.78
C PHE A 414 9.41 58.76 -82.34
N GLN A 415 9.34 60.07 -82.11
CA GLN A 415 9.26 60.62 -80.75
C GLN A 415 7.96 60.20 -80.03
N ILE A 416 6.82 60.20 -80.72
CA ILE A 416 5.55 59.73 -80.16
C ILE A 416 5.60 58.23 -79.79
N GLN A 417 6.25 57.40 -80.62
CA GLN A 417 6.43 55.97 -80.31
C GLN A 417 7.38 55.75 -79.13
N ILE A 418 8.43 56.55 -79.01
CA ILE A 418 9.35 56.53 -77.87
C ILE A 418 8.59 56.88 -76.58
N ASP A 419 7.77 57.93 -76.59
CA ASP A 419 7.01 58.36 -75.41
C ASP A 419 5.96 57.30 -74.99
N PHE A 420 5.32 56.61 -75.94
CA PHE A 420 4.39 55.51 -75.64
C PHE A 420 5.11 54.30 -75.01
N LEU A 421 6.23 53.87 -75.60
CA LEU A 421 7.04 52.76 -75.08
C LEU A 421 7.62 53.08 -73.70
N GLN A 422 8.02 54.34 -73.45
CA GLN A 422 8.50 54.78 -72.14
C GLN A 422 7.41 54.69 -71.06
N ASN A 423 6.16 55.05 -71.38
CA ASN A 423 5.03 54.94 -70.46
C ASN A 423 4.64 53.48 -70.14
N GLU A 424 4.63 52.58 -71.13
CA GLU A 424 4.44 51.15 -70.89
C GLU A 424 5.54 50.58 -70.00
N ASN A 425 6.80 50.96 -70.25
CA ASN A 425 7.94 50.50 -69.47
C ASN A 425 7.85 50.98 -68.01
N HIS A 426 7.46 52.23 -67.78
CA HIS A 426 7.21 52.77 -66.43
C HIS A 426 6.12 52.00 -65.68
N THR A 427 5.03 51.63 -66.36
CA THR A 427 3.92 50.86 -65.78
C THR A 427 4.35 49.43 -65.43
N LEU A 428 5.10 48.78 -66.32
CA LEU A 428 5.65 47.44 -66.10
C LEU A 428 6.61 47.43 -64.90
N VAL A 429 7.51 48.41 -64.81
CA VAL A 429 8.44 48.59 -63.69
C VAL A 429 7.69 48.77 -62.36
N GLY A 430 6.60 49.56 -62.36
CA GLY A 430 5.75 49.73 -61.18
C GLY A 430 5.11 48.42 -60.71
N SER A 431 4.57 47.63 -61.63
CA SER A 431 3.96 46.32 -61.31
C SER A 431 4.98 45.29 -60.79
N LEU A 432 6.17 45.21 -61.42
CA LEU A 432 7.27 44.36 -60.99
C LEU A 432 7.80 44.76 -59.61
N ALA A 433 7.87 46.05 -59.31
CA ALA A 433 8.29 46.56 -58.01
C ALA A 433 7.32 46.15 -56.89
N ILE A 434 6.00 46.19 -57.14
CA ILE A 434 4.97 45.72 -56.19
C ILE A 434 5.13 44.21 -55.95
N GLN A 435 5.26 43.43 -57.02
CA GLN A 435 5.41 41.97 -56.95
C GLN A 435 6.71 41.57 -56.21
N LEU A 436 7.82 42.28 -56.44
CA LEU A 436 9.07 42.12 -55.69
C LEU A 436 8.91 42.44 -54.19
N LYS A 437 8.16 43.49 -53.85
CA LYS A 437 7.86 43.85 -52.46
C LYS A 437 7.04 42.77 -51.77
N GLN A 438 6.04 42.24 -52.46
CA GLN A 438 5.17 41.16 -51.98
C GLN A 438 5.97 39.85 -51.79
N ASN A 439 6.78 39.46 -52.77
CA ASN A 439 7.68 38.31 -52.66
C ASN A 439 8.68 38.44 -51.51
N LYS A 440 9.25 39.63 -51.28
CA LYS A 440 10.10 39.89 -50.10
C LYS A 440 9.35 39.70 -48.79
N LEU A 441 8.09 40.13 -48.71
CA LEU A 441 7.26 39.98 -47.51
C LEU A 441 6.93 38.50 -47.25
N THR A 442 6.50 37.78 -48.29
CA THR A 442 6.19 36.34 -48.23
C THR A 442 7.43 35.54 -47.85
N ASN A 443 8.60 35.84 -48.44
CA ASN A 443 9.85 35.16 -48.11
C ASN A 443 10.26 35.42 -46.64
N LYS A 444 10.10 36.64 -46.12
CA LYS A 444 10.30 36.92 -44.68
C LYS A 444 9.37 36.10 -43.78
N GLN A 445 8.10 35.94 -44.14
CA GLN A 445 7.15 35.11 -43.39
C GLN A 445 7.54 33.62 -43.41
N VAL A 446 7.92 33.09 -44.58
CA VAL A 446 8.40 31.70 -44.73
C VAL A 446 9.67 31.47 -43.91
N GLN A 447 10.64 32.39 -43.94
CA GLN A 447 11.86 32.29 -43.13
C GLN A 447 11.56 32.31 -41.62
N SER A 448 10.57 33.10 -41.18
CA SER A 448 10.13 33.11 -39.78
C SER A 448 9.52 31.77 -39.36
N GLN A 449 8.67 31.16 -40.21
CA GLN A 449 8.09 29.84 -39.97
C GLN A 449 9.16 28.73 -39.96
N ILE A 450 10.13 28.77 -40.89
CA ILE A 450 11.27 27.85 -40.91
C ILE A 450 12.09 27.98 -39.62
N GLY A 451 12.32 29.21 -39.15
CA GLY A 451 13.00 29.47 -37.88
C GLY A 451 12.28 28.83 -36.68
N LYS A 452 10.94 28.96 -36.64
CA LYS A 452 10.11 28.34 -35.59
C LYS A 452 10.17 26.81 -35.63
N LEU A 453 10.00 26.20 -36.80
CA LEU A 453 10.09 24.74 -36.96
C LEU A 453 11.48 24.18 -36.64
N LYS A 454 12.56 24.90 -36.96
CA LYS A 454 13.92 24.52 -36.57
C LYS A 454 14.10 24.53 -35.05
N LYS A 455 13.52 25.52 -34.37
CA LYS A 455 13.53 25.59 -32.90
C LYS A 455 12.75 24.43 -32.27
N ASP A 456 11.53 24.18 -32.75
CA ASP A 456 10.68 23.10 -32.24
C ASP A 456 11.34 21.72 -32.46
N LYS A 457 12.01 21.52 -33.60
CA LYS A 457 12.82 20.32 -33.90
C LYS A 457 13.98 20.16 -32.91
N LEU A 458 14.71 21.23 -32.60
CA LEU A 458 15.82 21.20 -31.63
C LEU A 458 15.32 20.85 -30.22
N GLU A 459 14.21 21.46 -29.78
CA GLU A 459 13.60 21.15 -28.47
C GLU A 459 13.15 19.69 -28.36
N LEU A 460 12.55 19.14 -29.43
CA LEU A 460 12.16 17.72 -29.49
C LEU A 460 13.39 16.79 -29.48
N GLN A 461 14.45 17.12 -30.21
CA GLN A 461 15.71 16.37 -30.18
C GLN A 461 16.35 16.39 -28.79
N GLU A 462 16.32 17.53 -28.10
CA GLU A 462 16.85 17.65 -26.76
C GLU A 462 16.04 16.80 -25.75
N LYS A 463 14.70 16.77 -25.87
CA LYS A 463 13.83 15.89 -25.07
C LYS A 463 14.13 14.40 -25.32
N LEU A 464 14.34 14.00 -26.57
CA LEU A 464 14.71 12.63 -26.95
C LEU A 464 16.06 12.20 -26.36
N ILE A 465 17.07 13.08 -26.42
CA ILE A 465 18.41 12.81 -25.85
C ILE A 465 18.31 12.68 -24.32
N LYS A 466 17.57 13.57 -23.65
CA LYS A 466 17.35 13.51 -22.20
C LYS A 466 16.63 12.22 -21.79
N SER A 467 15.60 11.81 -22.54
CA SER A 467 14.89 10.55 -22.31
C SER A 467 15.80 9.32 -22.48
N ALA A 468 16.62 9.28 -23.54
CA ALA A 468 17.58 8.19 -23.76
C ALA A 468 18.64 8.09 -22.65
N ALA A 469 19.19 9.22 -22.19
CA ALA A 469 20.13 9.26 -21.08
C ALA A 469 19.49 8.79 -19.76
N CYS A 470 18.22 9.15 -19.52
CA CYS A 470 17.45 8.70 -18.36
C CYS A 470 17.26 7.17 -18.37
N ILE A 471 16.86 6.60 -19.51
CA ILE A 471 16.69 5.15 -19.67
C ILE A 471 18.03 4.42 -19.42
N GLN A 472 19.14 4.93 -19.95
CA GLN A 472 20.45 4.33 -19.73
C GLN A 472 20.86 4.35 -18.25
N LYS A 473 20.61 5.46 -17.55
CA LYS A 473 20.87 5.58 -16.11
C LYS A 473 20.05 4.57 -15.30
N LEU A 474 18.77 4.43 -15.60
CA LEU A 474 17.89 3.45 -14.93
C LEU A 474 18.32 2.01 -15.20
N LYS A 475 18.78 1.69 -16.42
CA LYS A 475 19.34 0.37 -16.76
C LYS A 475 20.60 0.06 -15.94
N SER A 476 21.51 1.02 -15.78
CA SER A 476 22.71 0.84 -14.95
C SER A 476 22.37 0.65 -13.47
N GLN A 477 21.41 1.40 -12.94
CA GLN A 477 20.93 1.23 -11.56
C GLN A 477 20.32 -0.17 -11.33
N LYS A 478 19.49 -0.64 -12.27
CA LYS A 478 18.91 -1.98 -12.25
C LYS A 478 19.99 -3.07 -12.26
N ALA A 479 21.02 -2.93 -13.12
CA ALA A 479 22.11 -3.89 -13.20
C ALA A 479 22.91 -4.00 -11.87
N ASN A 480 23.13 -2.88 -11.18
CA ASN A 480 23.77 -2.87 -9.87
C ASN A 480 22.90 -3.58 -8.80
N LEU A 481 21.58 -3.31 -8.79
CA LEU A 481 20.66 -3.98 -7.87
C LEU A 481 20.59 -5.49 -8.09
N ILE A 482 20.64 -5.95 -9.35
CA ILE A 482 20.69 -7.38 -9.67
C ILE A 482 21.95 -8.02 -9.08
N LYS A 483 23.13 -7.42 -9.30
CA LYS A 483 24.38 -7.93 -8.70
C LYS A 483 24.33 -8.02 -7.18
N GLN A 484 23.70 -7.04 -6.52
CA GLN A 484 23.51 -7.06 -5.08
C GLN A 484 22.54 -8.17 -4.65
N LYS A 485 21.48 -8.41 -5.42
CA LYS A 485 20.52 -9.50 -5.18
C LYS A 485 21.23 -10.85 -5.29
N ASP A 486 21.97 -11.09 -6.37
CA ASP A 486 22.69 -12.34 -6.60
C ASP A 486 23.65 -12.65 -5.44
N SER A 487 24.41 -11.64 -4.98
CA SER A 487 25.29 -11.78 -3.81
C SER A 487 24.55 -12.10 -2.50
N LEU A 488 23.32 -11.60 -2.32
CA LEU A 488 22.50 -11.95 -1.16
C LEU A 488 21.94 -13.37 -1.27
N GLU A 489 21.61 -13.82 -2.48
CA GLU A 489 21.12 -15.17 -2.76
C GLU A 489 22.21 -16.22 -2.51
N ASP A 490 23.46 -15.92 -2.88
CA ASP A 490 24.62 -16.74 -2.52
C ASP A 490 24.81 -16.87 -1.00
N LYS A 491 24.70 -15.74 -0.27
CA LYS A 491 24.79 -15.75 1.20
C LYS A 491 23.65 -16.53 1.84
N LEU A 492 22.45 -16.47 1.28
CA LEU A 492 21.30 -17.24 1.75
C LEU A 492 21.52 -18.74 1.54
N ASN A 493 22.05 -19.15 0.38
CA ASN A 493 22.39 -20.54 0.10
C ASN A 493 23.48 -21.07 1.04
N GLN A 494 24.49 -20.23 1.35
CA GLN A 494 25.51 -20.56 2.33
C GLN A 494 24.91 -20.75 3.73
N SER A 495 24.07 -19.81 4.17
CA SER A 495 23.34 -19.88 5.44
C SER A 495 22.49 -21.15 5.54
N GLN A 496 21.79 -21.53 4.46
CA GLN A 496 21.01 -22.76 4.38
C GLN A 496 21.87 -24.02 4.56
N THR A 497 23.06 -24.04 3.97
CA THR A 497 24.01 -25.16 4.10
C THR A 497 24.51 -25.26 5.54
N THR A 498 24.89 -24.14 6.15
CA THR A 498 25.31 -24.07 7.56
C THR A 498 24.19 -24.51 8.50
N TYR A 499 22.95 -24.09 8.25
CA TYR A 499 21.78 -24.53 9.01
C TYR A 499 21.63 -26.05 9.01
N GLN A 500 21.70 -26.68 7.83
CA GLN A 500 21.58 -28.13 7.68
C GLN A 500 22.71 -28.87 8.40
N GLN A 501 23.94 -28.37 8.34
CA GLN A 501 25.08 -28.96 9.05
C GLN A 501 24.87 -28.94 10.57
N ILE A 502 24.48 -27.79 11.13
CA ILE A 502 24.21 -27.66 12.58
C ILE A 502 23.04 -28.56 12.99
N GLU A 503 21.99 -28.65 12.18
CA GLU A 503 20.84 -29.52 12.45
C GLU A 503 21.23 -31.00 12.47
N HIS A 504 22.07 -31.45 11.53
CA HIS A 504 22.62 -32.80 11.54
C HIS A 504 23.49 -33.08 12.78
N GLU A 505 24.39 -32.16 13.15
CA GLU A 505 25.22 -32.30 14.36
C GLU A 505 24.38 -32.41 15.64
N ILE A 506 23.29 -31.62 15.76
CA ILE A 506 22.37 -31.72 16.89
C ILE A 506 21.69 -33.10 16.92
N ILE A 507 21.25 -33.61 15.77
CA ILE A 507 20.60 -34.93 15.67
C ILE A 507 21.58 -36.03 16.09
N ASP A 508 22.81 -36.01 15.58
CA ASP A 508 23.82 -37.01 15.89
C ASP A 508 24.20 -37.01 17.38
N ASN A 509 24.43 -35.82 17.95
CA ASN A 509 24.71 -35.66 19.38
C ASN A 509 23.51 -36.08 20.25
N SER A 510 22.29 -35.77 19.82
CA SER A 510 21.06 -36.19 20.52
C SER A 510 20.87 -37.70 20.48
N ASN A 511 21.21 -38.36 19.37
CA ASN A 511 21.16 -39.81 19.23
C ASN A 511 22.21 -40.49 20.12
N MET A 512 23.43 -39.95 20.18
CA MET A 512 24.47 -40.42 21.11
C MET A 512 24.05 -40.26 22.57
N LEU A 513 23.47 -39.11 22.93
CA LEU A 513 22.94 -38.86 24.28
C LEU A 513 21.84 -39.86 24.64
N LYS A 514 20.93 -40.14 23.69
CA LYS A 514 19.85 -41.11 23.86
C LYS A 514 20.35 -42.54 24.04
N ALA A 515 21.41 -42.94 23.33
CA ALA A 515 22.05 -44.25 23.51
C ALA A 515 22.70 -44.38 24.90
N LEU A 516 23.35 -43.32 25.40
CA LEU A 516 23.91 -43.28 26.76
C LEU A 516 22.83 -43.31 27.85
N LEU A 517 21.64 -42.75 27.61
CA LEU A 517 20.52 -42.80 28.55
C LEU A 517 19.88 -44.20 28.67
N GLN A 518 20.18 -45.12 27.75
CA GLN A 518 19.61 -46.47 27.74
C GLN A 518 20.50 -47.53 28.42
N SER A 519 21.75 -47.21 28.80
CA SER A 519 22.61 -48.14 29.55
C SER A 519 22.26 -48.14 31.04
N GLN A 520 22.10 -49.34 31.63
CA GLN A 520 21.59 -49.51 33.01
C GLN A 520 22.63 -49.29 34.12
N ASP A 521 23.92 -49.20 33.80
CA ASP A 521 25.01 -48.93 34.77
C ASP A 521 25.97 -47.87 34.20
N LEU A 522 25.65 -46.59 34.43
CA LEU A 522 26.51 -45.47 34.00
C LEU A 522 27.70 -45.30 34.97
N ASN A 523 28.92 -45.49 34.48
CA ASN A 523 30.13 -45.21 35.29
C ASN A 523 30.46 -43.70 35.33
N GLY A 524 31.35 -43.27 36.23
CA GLY A 524 31.67 -41.86 36.43
C GLY A 524 32.16 -41.09 35.18
N LYS A 525 32.76 -41.77 34.20
CA LYS A 525 33.21 -41.16 32.93
C LYS A 525 32.06 -40.96 31.94
N GLU A 526 31.06 -41.83 31.94
CA GLU A 526 29.89 -41.72 31.07
C GLU A 526 28.97 -40.57 31.49
N ASN A 527 28.85 -40.30 32.80
CA ASN A 527 28.16 -39.11 33.31
C ASN A 527 28.86 -37.80 32.92
N GLU A 528 30.20 -37.79 32.87
CA GLU A 528 30.96 -36.63 32.41
C GLU A 528 30.81 -36.40 30.89
N LEU A 529 30.78 -37.48 30.10
CA LEU A 529 30.53 -37.44 28.67
C LEU A 529 29.11 -36.94 28.35
N LYS A 530 28.11 -37.40 29.13
CA LYS A 530 26.72 -36.93 29.06
C LYS A 530 26.63 -35.42 29.27
N ALA A 531 27.25 -34.91 30.33
CA ALA A 531 27.24 -33.46 30.62
C ALA A 531 27.97 -32.64 29.54
N LYS A 532 28.98 -33.21 28.87
CA LYS A 532 29.65 -32.58 27.72
C LYS A 532 28.74 -32.51 26.50
N LEU A 533 28.07 -33.62 26.16
CA LEU A 533 27.12 -33.68 25.04
C LEU A 533 25.92 -32.75 25.24
N GLU A 534 25.35 -32.68 26.45
CA GLU A 534 24.26 -31.75 26.78
C GLU A 534 24.68 -30.28 26.60
N LYS A 535 25.89 -29.91 27.04
CA LYS A 535 26.44 -28.56 26.83
C LYS A 535 26.67 -28.25 25.36
N GLU A 536 27.15 -29.23 24.59
CA GLU A 536 27.41 -29.09 23.15
C GLU A 536 26.11 -28.93 22.35
N ILE A 537 25.07 -29.71 22.67
CA ILE A 537 23.74 -29.56 22.08
C ILE A 537 23.18 -28.15 22.34
N ILE A 538 23.24 -27.65 23.57
CA ILE A 538 22.77 -26.29 23.91
C ILE A 538 23.53 -25.22 23.12
N GLN A 539 24.85 -25.38 22.94
CA GLN A 539 25.65 -24.45 22.13
C GLN A 539 25.27 -24.50 20.64
N LEU A 540 25.05 -25.70 20.09
CA LEU A 540 24.63 -25.87 18.70
C LEU A 540 23.21 -25.33 18.47
N GLU A 541 22.28 -25.53 19.41
CA GLU A 541 20.93 -24.94 19.37
C GLU A 541 20.98 -23.41 19.37
N GLY A 542 21.88 -22.82 20.16
CA GLY A 542 22.14 -21.37 20.14
C GLY A 542 22.64 -20.88 18.77
N LYS A 543 23.59 -21.60 18.15
CA LYS A 543 24.08 -21.28 16.79
C LYS A 543 22.97 -21.44 15.75
N LEU A 544 22.16 -22.50 15.84
CA LEU A 544 21.03 -22.74 14.95
C LEU A 544 20.01 -21.60 15.03
N ASN A 545 19.75 -21.07 16.23
CA ASN A 545 18.85 -19.93 16.42
C ASN A 545 19.40 -18.64 15.79
N ASN A 546 20.71 -18.38 15.93
CA ASN A 546 21.37 -17.27 15.25
C ASN A 546 21.26 -17.41 13.72
N GLU A 547 21.46 -18.61 13.19
CA GLU A 547 21.35 -18.86 11.75
C GLU A 547 19.92 -18.65 11.23
N LYS A 548 18.89 -19.02 12.01
CA LYS A 548 17.48 -18.69 11.70
C LYS A 548 17.26 -17.18 11.61
N GLN A 549 17.87 -16.40 12.50
CA GLN A 549 17.77 -14.94 12.48
C GLN A 549 18.48 -14.33 11.26
N ILE A 550 19.67 -14.81 10.92
CA ILE A 550 20.43 -14.40 9.72
C ILE A 550 19.59 -14.68 8.46
N LYS A 551 19.02 -15.89 8.35
CA LYS A 551 18.15 -16.27 7.23
C LYS A 551 16.94 -15.35 7.10
N ALA A 552 16.30 -15.00 8.21
CA ALA A 552 15.16 -14.07 8.22
C ALA A 552 15.57 -12.67 7.70
N GLN A 553 16.73 -12.16 8.13
CA GLN A 553 17.26 -10.86 7.68
C GLN A 553 17.65 -10.87 6.19
N LEU A 554 18.30 -11.93 5.72
CA LEU A 554 18.65 -12.11 4.30
C LEU A 554 17.42 -12.17 3.41
N ASN A 555 16.38 -12.89 3.82
CA ASN A 555 15.11 -12.95 3.10
C ASN A 555 14.43 -11.58 3.01
N GLN A 556 14.41 -10.80 4.11
CA GLN A 556 13.88 -9.44 4.08
C GLN A 556 14.68 -8.52 3.14
N ALA A 557 16.01 -8.61 3.16
CA ALA A 557 16.87 -7.83 2.29
C ALA A 557 16.67 -8.20 0.80
N LEU A 558 16.56 -9.50 0.50
CA LEU A 558 16.25 -10.00 -0.85
C LEU A 558 14.90 -9.49 -1.34
N GLN A 559 13.86 -9.58 -0.52
CA GLN A 559 12.52 -9.09 -0.85
C GLN A 559 12.53 -7.58 -1.13
N PHE A 560 13.24 -6.79 -0.34
CA PHE A 560 13.38 -5.35 -0.56
C PHE A 560 14.07 -5.04 -1.91
N LYS A 561 15.16 -5.75 -2.23
CA LYS A 561 15.88 -5.56 -3.50
C LYS A 561 15.02 -5.98 -4.70
N GLU A 562 14.31 -7.10 -4.58
CA GLU A 562 13.38 -7.59 -5.60
C GLU A 562 12.26 -6.59 -5.88
N ASN A 563 11.65 -6.01 -4.84
CA ASN A 563 10.66 -4.94 -4.97
C ASN A 563 11.22 -3.71 -5.69
N LYS A 564 12.46 -3.30 -5.39
CA LYS A 564 13.09 -2.15 -6.05
C LYS A 564 13.42 -2.41 -7.51
N ILE A 565 13.85 -3.63 -7.84
CA ILE A 565 14.07 -4.06 -9.23
C ILE A 565 12.74 -4.02 -9.99
N ASN A 566 11.66 -4.54 -9.40
CA ASN A 566 10.33 -4.53 -10.01
C ASN A 566 9.82 -3.10 -10.27
N GLU A 567 10.04 -2.17 -9.34
CA GLU A 567 9.69 -0.75 -9.53
C GLU A 567 10.43 -0.11 -10.72
N LEU A 568 11.74 -0.38 -10.83
CA LEU A 568 12.56 0.11 -11.94
C LEU A 568 12.16 -0.52 -13.28
N GLU A 569 11.79 -1.81 -13.27
CA GLU A 569 11.29 -2.51 -14.46
C GLU A 569 10.00 -1.88 -14.98
N ARG A 570 9.04 -1.56 -14.10
CA ARG A 570 7.81 -0.84 -14.49
C ARG A 570 8.11 0.53 -15.09
N LYS A 571 9.01 1.30 -14.48
CA LYS A 571 9.43 2.62 -14.98
C LYS A 571 10.07 2.53 -16.38
N LEU A 572 10.91 1.52 -16.60
CA LEU A 572 11.54 1.28 -17.91
C LEU A 572 10.51 0.88 -18.98
N ILE A 573 9.54 0.03 -18.65
CA ILE A 573 8.47 -0.36 -19.58
C ILE A 573 7.66 0.88 -20.00
N TYR A 574 7.27 1.73 -19.05
CA TYR A 574 6.55 2.96 -19.33
C TYR A 574 7.33 3.89 -20.28
N LEU A 575 8.62 4.12 -20.02
CA LEU A 575 9.46 4.96 -20.87
C LEU A 575 9.65 4.37 -22.27
N ASP A 576 9.81 3.05 -22.38
CA ASP A 576 9.89 2.37 -23.67
C ASP A 576 8.57 2.50 -24.45
N GLN A 577 7.41 2.38 -23.79
CA GLN A 577 6.09 2.58 -24.41
C GLN A 577 5.88 4.03 -24.89
N GLU A 578 6.28 5.02 -24.09
CA GLU A 578 6.23 6.43 -24.47
C GLU A 578 7.09 6.68 -25.73
N ARG A 579 8.32 6.15 -25.75
CA ARG A 579 9.22 6.25 -26.91
C ARG A 579 8.62 5.57 -28.14
N ILE A 580 8.01 4.40 -28.00
CA ILE A 580 7.31 3.70 -29.10
C ILE A 580 6.18 4.57 -29.65
N GLY A 581 5.40 5.21 -28.78
CA GLY A 581 4.34 6.15 -29.19
C GLY A 581 4.88 7.32 -30.02
N GLN A 582 5.98 7.93 -29.57
CA GLN A 582 6.65 9.03 -30.28
C GLN A 582 7.22 8.58 -31.64
N LEU A 583 7.87 7.42 -31.69
CA LEU A 583 8.41 6.86 -32.93
C LEU A 583 7.30 6.52 -33.94
N LYS A 584 6.16 5.97 -33.50
CA LYS A 584 4.97 5.72 -34.34
C LYS A 584 4.34 7.00 -34.87
N ALA A 585 4.31 8.07 -34.07
CA ALA A 585 3.84 9.37 -34.52
C ALA A 585 4.74 9.93 -35.63
N LYS A 586 6.06 9.87 -35.43
CA LYS A 586 7.04 10.30 -36.43
C LYS A 586 7.03 9.45 -37.70
N GLU A 587 6.80 8.14 -37.57
CA GLU A 587 6.62 7.23 -38.72
C GLU A 587 5.43 7.67 -39.58
N ARG A 588 4.28 7.97 -38.96
CA ARG A 588 3.08 8.43 -39.66
C ARG A 588 3.32 9.76 -40.38
N GLU A 589 3.94 10.73 -39.72
CA GLU A 589 4.28 12.02 -40.31
C GLU A 589 5.18 11.87 -41.56
N LEU A 590 6.20 11.02 -41.49
CA LEU A 590 7.09 10.76 -42.62
C LEU A 590 6.41 10.03 -43.77
N ILE A 591 5.46 9.13 -43.47
CA ILE A 591 4.63 8.47 -44.50
C ILE A 591 3.78 9.51 -45.23
N GLU A 592 3.17 10.45 -44.51
CA GLU A 592 2.35 11.53 -45.09
C GLU A 592 3.18 12.45 -45.98
N ILE A 593 4.33 12.94 -45.47
CA ILE A 593 5.26 13.77 -46.25
C ILE A 593 5.69 13.05 -47.52
N LYS A 594 6.00 11.75 -47.43
CA LYS A 594 6.41 10.96 -48.59
C LYS A 594 5.28 10.80 -49.61
N LYS A 595 4.02 10.72 -49.16
CA LYS A 595 2.84 10.70 -50.04
C LYS A 595 2.67 12.03 -50.76
N GLU A 596 2.77 13.16 -50.05
CA GLU A 596 2.73 14.50 -50.65
C GLU A 596 3.85 14.70 -51.70
N LEU A 597 5.07 14.22 -51.42
CA LEU A 597 6.18 14.27 -52.38
C LEU A 597 5.91 13.43 -53.63
N VAL A 598 5.19 12.31 -53.51
CA VAL A 598 4.76 11.50 -54.65
C VAL A 598 3.71 12.25 -55.47
N ASP A 599 2.72 12.88 -54.80
CA ASP A 599 1.67 13.63 -55.47
C ASP A 599 2.23 14.83 -56.25
N LYS A 600 3.21 15.56 -55.69
CA LYS A 600 3.93 16.64 -56.38
C LYS A 600 4.66 16.16 -57.64
N LEU A 601 5.32 14.99 -57.58
CA LEU A 601 5.97 14.39 -58.76
C LEU A 601 4.95 14.02 -59.84
N THR A 602 3.76 13.52 -59.46
CA THR A 602 2.69 13.20 -60.43
C THR A 602 2.08 14.43 -61.09
N ARG A 603 2.19 15.62 -60.48
CA ARG A 603 1.72 16.90 -61.04
C ARG A 603 2.72 17.57 -61.99
N GLY A 604 3.91 16.98 -62.21
CA GLY A 604 4.92 17.53 -63.13
C GLY A 604 5.81 18.63 -62.54
N GLU A 605 5.83 18.78 -61.21
CA GLU A 605 6.71 19.73 -60.50
C GLU A 605 8.19 19.25 -60.52
N ASP A 606 9.14 20.20 -60.44
CA ASP A 606 10.57 20.04 -60.73
C ASP A 606 11.23 18.78 -60.10
N THR A 607 11.92 17.99 -60.93
CA THR A 607 11.97 16.52 -60.75
C THR A 607 13.16 16.01 -59.94
N LYS A 608 14.31 16.70 -59.98
CA LYS A 608 15.57 16.22 -59.35
C LYS A 608 15.64 16.43 -57.84
N GLU A 609 15.20 17.58 -57.36
CA GLU A 609 15.32 17.94 -55.93
C GLU A 609 14.28 17.20 -55.08
N ILE A 610 13.05 17.09 -55.58
CA ILE A 610 11.98 16.30 -54.98
C ILE A 610 12.37 14.80 -54.93
N HIS A 611 13.06 14.28 -55.95
CA HIS A 611 13.59 12.90 -55.92
C HIS A 611 14.64 12.69 -54.82
N LYS A 612 15.58 13.62 -54.65
CA LYS A 612 16.59 13.56 -53.58
C LYS A 612 15.92 13.62 -52.20
N GLU A 613 14.95 14.50 -52.00
CA GLU A 613 14.25 14.63 -50.72
C GLU A 613 13.40 13.39 -50.40
N LYS A 614 12.68 12.84 -51.38
CA LYS A 614 11.96 11.56 -51.25
C LYS A 614 12.89 10.41 -50.85
N GLN A 615 14.10 10.37 -51.43
CA GLN A 615 15.10 9.34 -51.11
C GLN A 615 15.67 9.52 -49.69
N ALA A 616 15.94 10.76 -49.27
CA ALA A 616 16.36 11.09 -47.90
C ALA A 616 15.28 10.71 -46.86
N LYS A 617 14.00 11.04 -47.12
CA LYS A 617 12.88 10.68 -46.24
C LYS A 617 12.64 9.17 -46.17
N LYS A 618 12.87 8.44 -47.27
CA LYS A 618 12.85 6.96 -47.27
C LYS A 618 13.94 6.37 -46.35
N LYS A 619 15.14 6.98 -46.34
CA LYS A 619 16.23 6.56 -45.44
C LYS A 619 15.86 6.82 -43.97
N GLU A 620 15.38 8.03 -43.65
CA GLU A 620 14.93 8.40 -42.30
C GLU A 620 13.80 7.46 -41.80
N LEU A 621 12.85 7.10 -42.66
CA LEU A 621 11.78 6.15 -42.34
C LEU A 621 12.32 4.74 -42.01
N ASN A 622 13.31 4.27 -42.76
CA ASN A 622 13.93 2.97 -42.50
C ASN A 622 14.68 2.95 -41.15
N GLU A 623 15.38 4.04 -40.81
CA GLU A 623 16.06 4.20 -39.52
C GLU A 623 15.07 4.19 -38.35
N ILE A 624 13.95 4.93 -38.46
CA ILE A 624 12.89 4.95 -37.45
C ILE A 624 12.24 3.57 -37.29
N ARG A 625 11.98 2.85 -38.38
CA ARG A 625 11.45 1.48 -38.32
C ARG A 625 12.39 0.51 -37.63
N GLN A 626 13.70 0.63 -37.89
CA GLN A 626 14.70 -0.17 -37.19
C GLN A 626 14.75 0.17 -35.69
N GLU A 627 14.72 1.45 -35.31
CA GLU A 627 14.62 1.83 -33.90
C GLU A 627 13.32 1.32 -33.26
N LEU A 628 12.18 1.46 -33.94
CA LEU A 628 10.89 0.99 -33.46
C LEU A 628 10.90 -0.52 -33.20
N MET A 629 11.49 -1.32 -34.11
CA MET A 629 11.69 -2.75 -33.90
C MET A 629 12.54 -3.03 -32.65
N LYS A 630 13.69 -2.35 -32.52
CA LYS A 630 14.61 -2.55 -31.39
C LYS A 630 13.96 -2.18 -30.05
N THR A 631 13.29 -1.03 -29.98
CA THR A 631 12.62 -0.56 -28.76
C THR A 631 11.42 -1.44 -28.41
N SER A 632 10.62 -1.86 -29.40
CA SER A 632 9.48 -2.77 -29.17
C SER A 632 9.95 -4.14 -28.67
N ALA A 633 11.00 -4.72 -29.27
CA ALA A 633 11.56 -5.99 -28.81
C ALA A 633 12.11 -5.91 -27.37
N SER A 634 12.79 -4.81 -27.02
CA SER A 634 13.24 -4.53 -25.65
C SER A 634 12.06 -4.38 -24.68
N CYS A 635 11.01 -3.67 -25.08
CA CYS A 635 9.80 -3.47 -24.28
C CYS A 635 9.10 -4.81 -24.01
N ASP A 636 8.87 -5.62 -25.05
CA ASP A 636 8.24 -6.94 -24.94
C ASP A 636 9.07 -7.89 -24.07
N ALA A 637 10.41 -7.85 -24.17
CA ALA A 637 11.28 -8.64 -23.30
C ALA A 637 11.11 -8.25 -21.82
N ASN A 638 11.03 -6.96 -21.51
CA ASN A 638 10.80 -6.47 -20.15
C ASN A 638 9.40 -6.84 -19.63
N ARG A 639 8.36 -6.70 -20.46
CA ARG A 639 6.97 -7.09 -20.14
C ARG A 639 6.87 -8.59 -19.85
N LYS A 640 7.48 -9.44 -20.70
CA LYS A 640 7.58 -10.90 -20.46
C LYS A 640 8.22 -11.21 -19.11
N LYS A 641 9.30 -10.52 -18.78
CA LYS A 641 10.00 -10.70 -17.50
C LYS A 641 9.13 -10.30 -16.31
N GLN A 642 8.38 -9.19 -16.43
CA GLN A 642 7.44 -8.76 -15.39
C GLN A 642 6.35 -9.82 -15.13
N ILE A 643 5.78 -10.42 -16.18
CA ILE A 643 4.79 -11.49 -16.07
C ILE A 643 5.40 -12.69 -15.33
N LEU A 644 6.61 -13.12 -15.73
CA LEU A 644 7.30 -14.23 -15.08
C LEU A 644 7.60 -13.97 -13.61
N ASN A 645 8.05 -12.75 -13.27
CA ASN A 645 8.30 -12.38 -11.87
C ASN A 645 7.02 -12.43 -11.03
N GLN A 646 5.91 -11.91 -11.54
CA GLN A 646 4.65 -11.95 -10.81
C GLN A 646 4.10 -13.38 -10.67
N ALA A 647 4.25 -14.21 -11.69
CA ALA A 647 3.92 -15.63 -11.62
C ALA A 647 4.73 -16.35 -10.53
N ASN A 648 6.02 -16.03 -10.41
CA ASN A 648 6.87 -16.57 -9.36
C ASN A 648 6.45 -16.09 -7.95
N ASN A 649 6.03 -14.83 -7.80
CA ASN A 649 5.48 -14.32 -6.54
C ASN A 649 4.21 -15.07 -6.13
N PHE A 650 3.31 -15.33 -7.08
CA PHE A 650 2.10 -16.11 -6.83
C PHE A 650 2.42 -17.55 -6.38
N LEU A 651 3.39 -18.21 -7.02
CA LEU A 651 3.87 -19.53 -6.58
C LEU A 651 4.40 -19.50 -5.15
N LYS A 652 5.22 -18.51 -4.79
CA LYS A 652 5.74 -18.34 -3.43
C LYS A 652 4.62 -18.13 -2.41
N ALA A 653 3.66 -17.26 -2.71
CA ALA A 653 2.51 -17.02 -1.83
C ALA A 653 1.65 -18.28 -1.63
N LYS A 654 1.51 -19.09 -2.70
CA LYS A 654 0.83 -20.39 -2.62
C LYS A 654 1.60 -21.36 -1.74
N ASP A 655 2.93 -21.45 -1.85
CA ASP A 655 3.75 -22.28 -0.98
C ASP A 655 3.67 -21.84 0.50
N ASP A 656 3.81 -20.55 0.79
CA ASP A 656 3.69 -19.98 2.14
C ASP A 656 2.33 -20.27 2.78
N PHE A 657 1.26 -20.20 1.98
CA PHE A 657 -0.08 -20.60 2.39
C PHE A 657 -0.14 -22.09 2.76
N LEU A 658 0.42 -22.99 1.93
CA LEU A 658 0.45 -24.43 2.21
C LEU A 658 1.29 -24.78 3.44
N ILE A 659 2.40 -24.07 3.67
CA ILE A 659 3.20 -24.20 4.89
C ILE A 659 2.36 -23.83 6.12
N SER A 660 1.63 -22.71 6.05
CA SER A 660 0.73 -22.25 7.12
C SER A 660 -0.39 -23.26 7.38
N ARG A 661 -0.98 -23.82 6.33
CA ARG A 661 -1.99 -24.89 6.41
C ARG A 661 -1.43 -26.16 7.04
N GLY A 662 -0.22 -26.56 6.68
CA GLY A 662 0.48 -27.70 7.29
C GLY A 662 0.74 -27.51 8.79
N LYS A 663 1.13 -26.30 9.21
CA LYS A 663 1.28 -25.95 10.64
C LYS A 663 -0.05 -26.04 11.39
N ALA A 664 -1.14 -25.55 10.80
CA ALA A 664 -2.48 -25.67 11.38
C ALA A 664 -2.86 -27.14 11.60
N ILE A 665 -2.72 -27.98 10.58
CA ILE A 665 -3.01 -29.42 10.67
C ILE A 665 -2.15 -30.10 11.74
N LYS A 666 -0.86 -29.73 11.85
CA LYS A 666 0.02 -30.27 12.91
C LYS A 666 -0.47 -29.91 14.30
N LYS A 667 -0.82 -28.64 14.55
CA LYS A 667 -1.40 -28.19 15.84
C LYS A 667 -2.73 -28.89 16.14
N LEU A 668 -3.60 -29.07 15.14
CA LEU A 668 -4.87 -29.80 15.28
C LEU A 668 -4.62 -31.28 15.63
N GLN A 669 -3.65 -31.92 14.97
CA GLN A 669 -3.25 -33.30 15.27
C GLN A 669 -2.65 -33.44 16.67
N GLU A 670 -1.85 -32.48 17.14
CA GLU A 670 -1.33 -32.47 18.51
C GLU A 670 -2.47 -32.33 19.53
N CYS A 671 -3.46 -31.47 19.26
CA CYS A 671 -4.66 -31.33 20.07
C CYS A 671 -5.45 -32.66 20.13
N TYR A 672 -5.63 -33.33 18.99
CA TYR A 672 -6.28 -34.64 18.90
C TYR A 672 -5.49 -35.76 19.63
N ASN A 673 -4.19 -35.86 19.43
CA ASN A 673 -3.34 -36.87 20.06
C ASN A 673 -3.33 -36.72 21.60
N ASN A 674 -3.37 -35.48 22.09
CA ASN A 674 -3.46 -35.18 23.52
C ASN A 674 -4.82 -35.59 24.11
N LEU A 675 -5.90 -35.50 23.31
CA LEU A 675 -7.22 -36.03 23.67
C LEU A 675 -7.16 -37.57 23.75
N GLU A 676 -6.64 -38.24 22.72
CA GLU A 676 -6.60 -39.71 22.63
C GLU A 676 -5.63 -40.34 23.66
N GLY A 677 -4.45 -39.75 23.88
CA GLY A 677 -3.46 -40.22 24.85
C GLY A 677 -3.97 -40.22 26.30
N SER A 678 -4.89 -39.30 26.63
CA SER A 678 -5.58 -39.28 27.93
C SER A 678 -6.59 -40.41 28.10
N THR A 679 -7.18 -40.90 27.00
CA THR A 679 -8.15 -42.01 27.02
C THR A 679 -7.48 -43.39 27.13
N ASN A 680 -6.25 -43.55 26.62
CA ASN A 680 -5.49 -44.80 26.69
C ASN A 680 -4.68 -44.97 27.99
N LYS A 681 -4.16 -43.90 28.61
CA LYS A 681 -3.55 -43.99 29.96
C LYS A 681 -4.55 -44.40 31.05
N GLY A 682 -5.83 -44.05 30.88
CA GLY A 682 -6.90 -44.51 31.77
C GLY A 682 -7.24 -46.00 31.65
N ARG A 683 -6.74 -46.71 30.64
CA ARG A 683 -6.90 -48.17 30.46
C ARG A 683 -5.78 -48.96 31.14
N HIS A 684 -4.55 -48.45 31.14
CA HIS A 684 -3.43 -49.07 31.85
C HIS A 684 -3.52 -48.93 33.39
N ALA A 685 -3.89 -47.76 33.90
CA ALA A 685 -4.13 -47.57 35.33
C ALA A 685 -5.28 -48.46 35.87
N ARG A 686 -6.23 -48.85 35.00
CA ARG A 686 -7.33 -49.76 35.35
C ARG A 686 -6.87 -51.20 35.51
N ASN A 687 -5.80 -51.61 34.83
CA ASN A 687 -5.26 -52.97 34.91
C ASN A 687 -4.28 -53.15 36.08
N GLU A 688 -3.57 -52.09 36.50
CA GLU A 688 -2.78 -52.12 37.75
C GLU A 688 -3.67 -52.12 39.00
N ILE A 689 -4.74 -51.31 39.02
CA ILE A 689 -5.64 -51.21 40.19
C ILE A 689 -6.48 -52.49 40.40
N ILE A 690 -6.75 -53.25 39.35
CA ILE A 690 -7.46 -54.54 39.45
C ILE A 690 -6.50 -55.68 39.85
N GLY A 691 -5.20 -55.56 39.58
CA GLY A 691 -4.18 -56.54 39.96
C GLY A 691 -3.84 -56.54 41.45
N ASP A 692 -3.73 -55.36 42.07
CA ASP A 692 -3.32 -55.23 43.48
C ASP A 692 -4.48 -55.32 44.48
N GLY A 693 -5.73 -55.18 44.02
CA GLY A 693 -6.92 -55.20 44.88
C GLY A 693 -7.41 -56.59 45.31
N VAL A 694 -6.96 -57.66 44.65
CA VAL A 694 -7.51 -59.03 44.85
C VAL A 694 -6.69 -59.89 45.82
N THR A 695 -5.47 -59.48 46.20
CA THR A 695 -4.59 -60.29 47.06
C THR A 695 -4.56 -59.89 48.54
N SER A 696 -5.22 -58.79 48.94
CA SER A 696 -4.98 -58.19 50.27
C SER A 696 -6.15 -58.24 51.28
N LEU A 697 -7.29 -58.85 50.97
CA LEU A 697 -8.46 -58.87 51.87
C LEU A 697 -9.15 -60.23 51.93
N GLU A 698 -8.47 -61.23 52.47
CA GLU A 698 -9.09 -62.50 52.89
C GLU A 698 -9.10 -62.73 54.41
N LYS A 699 -8.67 -61.76 55.22
CA LYS A 699 -8.79 -61.90 56.69
C LYS A 699 -9.12 -60.57 57.38
N SER A 700 -10.34 -60.54 57.94
CA SER A 700 -10.76 -59.93 59.21
C SER A 700 -11.89 -58.87 59.18
N ILE A 701 -13.11 -59.41 59.43
CA ILE A 701 -14.20 -58.91 60.31
C ILE A 701 -15.11 -57.75 59.83
N PRO A 702 -16.45 -57.84 60.08
CA PRO A 702 -17.47 -57.16 59.28
C PRO A 702 -18.23 -56.07 60.05
N VAL A 703 -18.23 -54.82 59.57
CA VAL A 703 -19.28 -53.84 59.89
C VAL A 703 -19.45 -52.86 58.72
N ALA A 704 -20.72 -52.54 58.38
CA ALA A 704 -21.18 -51.49 57.46
C ALA A 704 -21.25 -51.80 55.94
N GLY A 705 -22.07 -52.79 55.57
CA GLY A 705 -22.46 -53.11 54.19
C GLY A 705 -23.38 -52.10 53.47
N ARG A 706 -23.17 -50.79 53.60
CA ARG A 706 -23.88 -49.77 52.76
C ARG A 706 -23.05 -48.58 52.29
N ALA A 707 -21.80 -48.44 52.75
CA ALA A 707 -20.95 -47.28 52.37
C ALA A 707 -20.05 -47.53 51.14
N PHE A 708 -19.77 -48.79 50.79
CA PHE A 708 -18.77 -49.12 49.76
C PHE A 708 -19.28 -49.07 48.32
N CYS A 709 -20.61 -49.12 48.08
CA CYS A 709 -21.16 -48.90 46.73
C CYS A 709 -21.10 -47.43 46.32
N PHE A 710 -21.27 -46.50 47.27
CA PHE A 710 -21.25 -45.06 46.99
C PHE A 710 -19.86 -44.53 46.63
N LEU A 711 -18.79 -45.04 47.24
CA LEU A 711 -17.41 -44.62 46.94
C LEU A 711 -16.96 -45.07 45.55
N GLY A 712 -17.32 -46.29 45.14
CA GLY A 712 -17.06 -46.79 43.78
C GLY A 712 -17.77 -45.97 42.72
N ASP A 713 -19.03 -45.59 42.96
CA ASP A 713 -19.80 -44.74 42.06
C ASP A 713 -19.31 -43.28 42.07
N MET A 714 -18.90 -42.73 43.23
CA MET A 714 -18.33 -41.38 43.35
C MET A 714 -17.02 -41.23 42.59
N VAL A 715 -16.09 -42.17 42.74
CA VAL A 715 -14.80 -42.17 42.01
C VAL A 715 -15.04 -42.33 40.51
N ASN A 716 -16.05 -43.12 40.11
CA ASN A 716 -16.40 -43.31 38.70
C ASN A 716 -17.10 -42.06 38.10
N ILE A 717 -17.87 -41.31 38.90
CA ILE A 717 -18.50 -40.04 38.53
C ILE A 717 -17.46 -38.92 38.44
N GLU A 718 -16.56 -38.78 39.42
CA GLU A 718 -15.47 -37.79 39.38
C GLU A 718 -14.53 -38.00 38.20
N ASN A 719 -14.22 -39.26 37.88
CA ASN A 719 -13.40 -39.63 36.74
C ASN A 719 -14.12 -39.36 35.40
N LYS A 720 -15.46 -39.54 35.34
CA LYS A 720 -16.28 -39.12 34.18
C LYS A 720 -16.34 -37.59 34.04
N ILE A 721 -16.55 -36.85 35.14
CA ILE A 721 -16.59 -35.37 35.15
C ILE A 721 -15.26 -34.79 34.71
N SER A 722 -14.14 -35.36 35.16
CA SER A 722 -12.79 -34.94 34.77
C SER A 722 -12.51 -35.17 33.28
N LYS A 723 -12.97 -36.30 32.72
CA LYS A 723 -12.89 -36.59 31.28
C LYS A 723 -13.72 -35.63 30.44
N VAL A 724 -14.94 -35.30 30.88
CA VAL A 724 -15.81 -34.32 30.21
C VAL A 724 -15.22 -32.90 30.24
N LYS A 725 -14.65 -32.48 31.38
CA LYS A 725 -13.95 -31.19 31.52
C LYS A 725 -12.72 -31.10 30.61
N PHE A 726 -11.91 -32.16 30.55
CA PHE A 726 -10.73 -32.22 29.70
C PHE A 726 -11.10 -32.17 28.21
N ALA A 727 -12.10 -32.93 27.78
CA ALA A 727 -12.53 -32.95 26.39
C ALA A 727 -13.23 -31.64 25.95
N ASN A 728 -13.91 -30.94 26.86
CA ASN A 728 -14.46 -29.59 26.59
C ASN A 728 -13.33 -28.55 26.40
N LYS A 729 -12.27 -28.59 27.23
CA LYS A 729 -11.08 -27.75 27.06
C LYS A 729 -10.42 -27.96 25.69
N ARG A 730 -10.27 -29.22 25.27
CA ARG A 730 -9.67 -29.58 23.97
C ARG A 730 -10.55 -29.23 22.78
N THR A 731 -11.87 -29.33 22.91
CA THR A 731 -12.84 -28.84 21.90
C THR A 731 -12.61 -27.37 21.60
N LYS A 732 -12.50 -26.53 22.64
CA LYS A 732 -12.26 -25.09 22.48
C LYS A 732 -10.90 -24.77 21.89
N GLU A 733 -9.87 -25.49 22.30
CA GLU A 733 -8.52 -25.35 21.76
C GLU A 733 -8.48 -25.71 20.26
N PHE A 734 -9.13 -26.81 19.87
CA PHE A 734 -9.27 -27.23 18.47
C PHE A 734 -9.96 -26.16 17.61
N GLN A 735 -11.09 -25.63 18.08
CA GLN A 735 -11.84 -24.56 17.39
C GLN A 735 -11.05 -23.25 17.31
N SER A 736 -10.32 -22.89 18.38
CA SER A 736 -9.45 -21.72 18.39
C SER A 736 -8.33 -21.82 17.36
N ILE A 737 -7.74 -23.01 17.16
CA ILE A 737 -6.72 -23.24 16.12
C ILE A 737 -7.33 -23.07 14.73
N LEU A 738 -8.55 -23.60 14.49
CA LEU A 738 -9.24 -23.41 13.21
C LEU A 738 -9.50 -21.93 12.91
N LEU A 739 -9.91 -21.14 13.91
CA LEU A 739 -10.14 -19.70 13.78
C LEU A 739 -8.83 -18.92 13.55
N GLU A 740 -7.78 -19.20 14.33
CA GLU A 740 -6.45 -18.58 14.20
C GLU A 740 -5.90 -18.72 12.78
N TYR A 741 -6.03 -19.92 12.20
CA TYR A 741 -5.45 -20.23 10.89
C TYR A 741 -6.42 -20.05 9.71
N ASN A 742 -7.67 -19.66 9.94
CA ASN A 742 -8.67 -19.59 8.86
C ASN A 742 -8.24 -18.65 7.75
N GLU A 743 -7.71 -17.48 8.10
CA GLU A 743 -7.26 -16.43 7.15
C GLU A 743 -5.73 -16.43 6.92
N ALA A 744 -4.99 -17.30 7.62
CA ALA A 744 -3.53 -17.31 7.57
C ALA A 744 -3.02 -17.63 6.16
N GLY A 745 -2.33 -16.67 5.54
CA GLY A 745 -1.77 -16.78 4.19
C GLY A 745 -2.78 -16.57 3.05
N LEU A 746 -4.10 -16.59 3.31
CA LEU A 746 -5.14 -16.40 2.28
C LEU A 746 -5.11 -14.99 1.68
N PHE A 747 -4.93 -13.97 2.52
CA PHE A 747 -4.88 -12.59 2.06
C PHE A 747 -3.76 -12.35 1.05
N GLN A 748 -2.55 -12.84 1.34
CA GLN A 748 -1.40 -12.68 0.45
C GLN A 748 -1.60 -13.47 -0.85
N LEU A 749 -2.08 -14.70 -0.77
CA LEU A 749 -2.39 -15.54 -1.93
C LEU A 749 -3.40 -14.87 -2.87
N ASN A 750 -4.48 -14.29 -2.31
CA ASN A 750 -5.51 -13.59 -3.08
C ASN A 750 -4.96 -12.31 -3.72
N ASN A 751 -4.14 -11.53 -3.00
CA ASN A 751 -3.53 -10.33 -3.55
C ASN A 751 -2.60 -10.65 -4.72
N ASP A 752 -1.75 -11.67 -4.59
CA ASP A 752 -0.82 -12.05 -5.65
C ASP A 752 -1.55 -12.65 -6.87
N HIS A 753 -2.68 -13.34 -6.67
CA HIS A 753 -3.58 -13.77 -7.75
C HIS A 753 -4.16 -12.56 -8.51
N ILE A 754 -4.71 -11.58 -7.80
CA ILE A 754 -5.28 -10.36 -8.40
C ILE A 754 -4.20 -9.61 -9.19
N HIS A 755 -3.01 -9.44 -8.60
CA HIS A 755 -1.90 -8.77 -9.26
C HIS A 755 -1.43 -9.51 -10.52
N LEU A 756 -1.35 -10.84 -10.47
CA LEU A 756 -0.99 -11.67 -11.64
C LEU A 756 -2.05 -11.55 -12.74
N THR A 757 -3.32 -11.61 -12.38
CA THR A 757 -4.45 -11.48 -13.30
C THR A 757 -4.43 -10.12 -14.02
N ASN A 758 -4.24 -9.04 -13.26
CA ASN A 758 -4.15 -7.68 -13.83
C ASN A 758 -2.96 -7.54 -14.79
N ILE A 759 -1.79 -8.05 -14.41
CA ILE A 759 -0.60 -8.02 -15.27
C ILE A 759 -0.82 -8.83 -16.55
N ILE A 760 -1.51 -9.96 -16.49
CA ILE A 760 -1.82 -10.76 -17.68
C ILE A 760 -2.79 -10.01 -18.60
N GLN A 761 -3.81 -9.36 -18.05
CA GLN A 761 -4.77 -8.53 -18.80
C GLN A 761 -4.08 -7.34 -19.50
N GLU A 762 -3.17 -6.65 -18.81
CA GLU A 762 -2.37 -5.55 -19.40
C GLU A 762 -1.43 -6.02 -20.53
N ASN A 763 -1.21 -7.34 -20.66
CA ASN A 763 -0.24 -7.93 -21.58
C ASN A 763 -0.82 -9.07 -22.42
N GLU A 764 -2.11 -9.04 -22.74
CA GLU A 764 -2.80 -10.08 -23.51
C GLU A 764 -2.22 -10.30 -24.92
N ASP A 765 -1.56 -9.29 -25.48
CA ASP A 765 -0.86 -9.37 -26.77
C ASP A 765 0.35 -10.32 -26.76
N LEU A 766 0.88 -10.66 -25.58
CA LEU A 766 2.02 -11.56 -25.45
C LEU A 766 1.56 -13.03 -25.29
N LYS A 767 2.07 -13.92 -26.16
CA LYS A 767 1.80 -15.37 -26.08
C LYS A 767 2.10 -16.01 -24.72
N ILE A 768 3.01 -15.43 -23.93
CA ILE A 768 3.35 -15.93 -22.59
C ILE A 768 2.20 -15.75 -21.61
N SER A 769 1.40 -14.70 -21.76
CA SER A 769 0.29 -14.35 -20.87
C SER A 769 -0.76 -15.45 -20.87
N GLN A 770 -1.14 -15.94 -22.07
CA GLN A 770 -2.06 -17.08 -22.19
C GLN A 770 -1.49 -18.35 -21.56
N LYS A 771 -0.22 -18.67 -21.79
CA LYS A 771 0.41 -19.86 -21.19
C LYS A 771 0.41 -19.80 -19.66
N ILE A 772 0.73 -18.65 -19.08
CA ILE A 772 0.71 -18.44 -17.62
C ILE A 772 -0.72 -18.55 -17.09
N LYS A 773 -1.69 -17.97 -17.81
CA LYS A 773 -3.11 -18.06 -17.48
C LYS A 773 -3.58 -19.52 -17.42
N ASP A 774 -3.14 -20.35 -18.35
CA ASP A 774 -3.47 -21.77 -18.43
C ASP A 774 -2.80 -22.58 -17.30
N ILE A 775 -1.49 -22.38 -17.07
CA ILE A 775 -0.71 -23.07 -16.01
C ILE A 775 -1.35 -22.84 -14.64
N PHE A 776 -1.65 -21.58 -14.31
CA PHE A 776 -2.20 -21.22 -13.00
C PHE A 776 -3.73 -21.29 -12.94
N LYS A 777 -4.40 -21.68 -14.04
CA LYS A 777 -5.85 -21.77 -14.15
C LYS A 777 -6.56 -20.55 -13.56
N LEU A 778 -6.08 -19.34 -13.92
CA LEU A 778 -6.48 -18.11 -13.21
C LEU A 778 -7.97 -17.82 -13.24
N ASP A 779 -8.67 -18.25 -14.30
CA ASP A 779 -10.12 -18.10 -14.45
C ASP A 779 -10.92 -19.03 -13.51
N LEU A 780 -10.30 -20.09 -13.00
CA LEU A 780 -10.93 -21.07 -12.10
C LEU A 780 -10.54 -20.84 -10.63
N PHE A 781 -9.75 -19.81 -10.34
CA PHE A 781 -9.31 -19.52 -8.98
C PHE A 781 -10.46 -18.96 -8.15
N ASP A 782 -10.86 -19.69 -7.11
CA ASP A 782 -11.81 -19.22 -6.10
C ASP A 782 -11.17 -19.30 -4.72
N ILE A 783 -11.00 -18.15 -4.07
CA ILE A 783 -10.41 -18.06 -2.72
C ILE A 783 -11.20 -18.86 -1.67
N ASN A 784 -12.50 -19.09 -1.89
CA ASN A 784 -13.32 -19.88 -0.98
C ASN A 784 -12.93 -21.37 -0.99
N GLU A 785 -12.35 -21.88 -2.08
CA GLU A 785 -11.79 -23.23 -2.17
C GLU A 785 -10.62 -23.46 -1.19
N TYR A 786 -10.02 -22.37 -0.68
CA TYR A 786 -8.85 -22.41 0.19
C TYR A 786 -9.19 -22.17 1.68
N LYS A 787 -10.45 -21.85 2.02
CA LYS A 787 -10.86 -21.60 3.42
C LYS A 787 -10.86 -22.88 4.26
N ILE A 788 -10.41 -22.79 5.52
CA ILE A 788 -10.34 -23.95 6.43
C ILE A 788 -11.72 -24.56 6.65
N PHE A 789 -12.73 -23.73 6.90
CA PHE A 789 -14.10 -24.18 7.21
C PHE A 789 -14.84 -24.82 6.02
N LYS A 790 -14.27 -24.76 4.81
CA LYS A 790 -14.77 -25.56 3.68
C LYS A 790 -14.55 -27.07 3.91
N TYR A 791 -13.44 -27.43 4.56
CA TYR A 791 -13.04 -28.83 4.75
C TYR A 791 -13.24 -29.31 6.19
N ALA A 792 -13.14 -28.41 7.18
CA ALA A 792 -13.39 -28.69 8.60
C ALA A 792 -14.85 -28.37 8.98
N THR A 793 -15.79 -29.11 8.41
CA THR A 793 -17.23 -28.82 8.49
C THR A 793 -17.86 -29.26 9.82
N ASN A 794 -17.29 -30.26 10.50
CA ASN A 794 -17.84 -30.79 11.74
C ASN A 794 -17.56 -29.90 12.96
N SER A 795 -16.53 -29.05 12.87
CA SER A 795 -16.04 -28.19 13.95
C SER A 795 -16.41 -26.71 13.84
N TRP A 796 -17.32 -26.35 12.94
CA TRP A 796 -17.78 -24.97 12.75
C TRP A 796 -18.55 -24.43 13.97
N GLU A 797 -18.24 -23.19 14.36
CA GLU A 797 -18.78 -22.52 15.55
C GLU A 797 -20.30 -22.28 15.39
N GLY A 798 -21.10 -23.04 16.14
CA GLY A 798 -22.57 -22.98 16.09
C GLY A 798 -23.28 -24.34 16.09
N ASN A 799 -22.58 -25.44 15.76
CA ASN A 799 -23.23 -26.74 15.58
C ASN A 799 -23.11 -27.71 16.77
N ARG A 800 -22.07 -27.64 17.62
CA ARG A 800 -21.93 -28.51 18.80
C ARG A 800 -21.17 -27.85 19.95
N GLU A 801 -21.69 -28.01 21.18
CA GLU A 801 -21.04 -27.63 22.44
C GLU A 801 -19.83 -28.53 22.78
N PHE A 802 -19.71 -29.69 22.12
CA PHE A 802 -18.68 -30.70 22.35
C PHE A 802 -18.29 -31.40 21.03
N LEU A 803 -17.00 -31.41 20.70
CA LEU A 803 -16.47 -32.16 19.56
C LEU A 803 -16.05 -33.55 20.03
N ASP A 804 -16.61 -34.60 19.43
CA ASP A 804 -16.11 -35.95 19.66
C ASP A 804 -14.82 -36.19 18.86
N SER A 805 -14.04 -37.19 19.28
CA SER A 805 -12.75 -37.52 18.65
C SER A 805 -12.88 -37.95 17.19
N ILE A 806 -13.99 -38.55 16.79
CA ILE A 806 -14.26 -38.98 15.41
C ILE A 806 -14.47 -37.75 14.52
N ALA A 807 -15.23 -36.76 14.99
CA ALA A 807 -15.45 -35.50 14.29
C ALA A 807 -14.15 -34.69 14.11
N MET A 808 -13.33 -34.59 15.17
CA MET A 808 -12.01 -33.95 15.08
C MET A 808 -11.09 -34.65 14.08
N LEU A 809 -11.06 -36.00 14.12
CA LEU A 809 -10.24 -36.79 13.20
C LEU A 809 -10.73 -36.65 11.76
N ALA A 810 -12.05 -36.64 11.52
CA ALA A 810 -12.64 -36.44 10.21
C ALA A 810 -12.25 -35.08 9.60
N ASP A 811 -12.31 -34.01 10.39
CA ASP A 811 -11.89 -32.67 9.95
C ASP A 811 -10.38 -32.61 9.67
N ILE A 812 -9.54 -33.22 10.53
CA ILE A 812 -8.09 -33.33 10.28
C ILE A 812 -7.82 -34.08 8.97
N THR A 813 -8.48 -35.22 8.76
CA THR A 813 -8.30 -36.04 7.55
C THR A 813 -8.74 -35.30 6.30
N SER A 814 -9.89 -34.61 6.32
CA SER A 814 -10.36 -33.80 5.20
C SER A 814 -9.37 -32.67 4.87
N LEU A 815 -8.87 -31.95 5.89
CA LEU A 815 -7.86 -30.92 5.72
C LEU A 815 -6.53 -31.47 5.18
N ARG A 816 -6.12 -32.68 5.60
CA ARG A 816 -4.90 -33.34 5.11
C ARG A 816 -5.04 -33.74 3.64
N ASN A 817 -6.16 -34.35 3.27
CA ASN A 817 -6.44 -34.71 1.88
C ASN A 817 -6.42 -33.48 0.96
N ASN A 818 -7.06 -32.38 1.39
CA ASN A 818 -7.00 -31.12 0.66
C ASN A 818 -5.58 -30.55 0.55
N LEU A 819 -4.80 -30.57 1.64
CA LEU A 819 -3.41 -30.12 1.60
C LEU A 819 -2.58 -30.93 0.60
N ASP A 820 -2.77 -32.24 0.54
CA ASP A 820 -2.04 -33.13 -0.37
C ASP A 820 -2.42 -32.88 -1.84
N GLU A 821 -3.71 -32.64 -2.12
CA GLU A 821 -4.19 -32.23 -3.44
C GLU A 821 -3.58 -30.90 -3.89
N LEU A 822 -3.64 -29.87 -3.03
CA LEU A 822 -3.06 -28.56 -3.32
C LEU A 822 -1.53 -28.60 -3.49
N LYS A 823 -0.83 -29.44 -2.73
CA LYS A 823 0.62 -29.69 -2.94
C LYS A 823 0.91 -30.39 -4.25
N SER A 824 0.06 -31.29 -4.71
CA SER A 824 0.21 -31.91 -6.03
C SER A 824 -0.02 -30.88 -7.14
N GLU A 825 -1.04 -30.04 -6.99
CA GLU A 825 -1.33 -28.95 -7.92
C GLU A 825 -0.16 -27.95 -8.01
N LEU A 826 0.36 -27.51 -6.86
CA LEU A 826 1.52 -26.61 -6.81
C LEU A 826 2.74 -27.23 -7.49
N ARG A 827 3.07 -28.49 -7.21
CA ARG A 827 4.20 -29.19 -7.85
C ARG A 827 4.05 -29.28 -9.37
N GLN A 828 2.84 -29.50 -9.86
CA GLN A 828 2.56 -29.51 -11.29
C GLN A 828 2.75 -28.11 -11.90
N GLN A 829 2.21 -27.07 -11.24
CA GLN A 829 2.35 -25.67 -11.65
C GLN A 829 3.82 -25.22 -11.67
N GLU A 830 4.59 -25.56 -10.65
CA GLU A 830 6.04 -25.28 -10.59
C GLU A 830 6.80 -25.95 -11.73
N LYS A 831 6.46 -27.21 -12.05
CA LYS A 831 7.08 -27.95 -13.15
C LYS A 831 6.78 -27.29 -14.50
N GLU A 832 5.52 -27.02 -14.80
CA GLU A 832 5.10 -26.38 -16.05
C GLU A 832 5.68 -24.96 -16.17
N PHE A 833 5.71 -24.19 -15.08
CA PHE A 833 6.32 -22.87 -15.05
C PHE A 833 7.84 -22.92 -15.27
N LYS A 834 8.52 -23.92 -14.71
CA LYS A 834 9.95 -24.15 -14.93
C LYS A 834 10.26 -24.53 -16.37
N GLU A 835 9.44 -25.38 -16.99
CA GLU A 835 9.56 -25.72 -18.42
C GLU A 835 9.35 -24.48 -19.30
N LEU A 836 8.35 -23.65 -18.98
CA LEU A 836 8.09 -22.39 -19.68
C LEU A 836 9.26 -21.41 -19.58
N THR A 837 9.83 -21.21 -18.39
CA THR A 837 10.97 -20.30 -18.17
C THR A 837 12.23 -20.81 -18.85
N GLN A 838 12.49 -22.12 -18.86
CA GLN A 838 13.61 -22.72 -19.58
C GLN A 838 13.47 -22.56 -21.11
N MET A 839 12.30 -22.82 -21.68
CA MET A 839 12.04 -22.59 -23.11
C MET A 839 12.24 -21.11 -23.50
N ASN A 840 11.89 -20.18 -22.61
CA ASN A 840 12.06 -18.75 -22.84
C ASN A 840 13.55 -18.32 -22.75
N ASN A 841 14.33 -18.93 -21.86
CA ASN A 841 15.77 -18.69 -21.73
C ASN A 841 16.58 -19.28 -22.91
N VAL A 842 16.15 -20.41 -23.48
CA VAL A 842 16.78 -21.02 -24.67
C VAL A 842 16.61 -20.15 -25.94
N LEU A 843 15.52 -19.38 -26.04
CA LEU A 843 15.33 -18.39 -27.10
C LEU A 843 16.21 -17.14 -26.93
N TYR A 844 16.73 -16.89 -25.72
CA TYR A 844 17.57 -15.73 -25.39
C TYR A 844 19.05 -15.93 -25.77
N PHE A 845 19.50 -17.17 -25.99
CA PHE A 845 20.87 -17.51 -26.41
C PHE A 845 21.01 -17.73 -27.93
N LYS A 846 19.90 -17.69 -28.69
CA LYS A 846 19.87 -17.88 -30.15
C LYS A 846 19.54 -16.61 -30.95
N ALA A 847 19.38 -15.46 -30.29
CA ALA A 847 19.17 -14.14 -30.90
C ALA A 847 20.28 -13.19 -30.44
#